data_AF-A0A9P1BIA8-F1
#
_entry.id   AF-A0A9P1BIA8-F1
#
_cell.length_a   1.000
_cell.length_b   1.000
_cell.length_c   1.000
_cell.angle_alpha   90.00
_cell.angle_beta   90.00
_cell.angle_gamma   90.00
#
_symmetry.space_group_name_H-M   'P 1'
#
loop_
_entity.id
_entity.type
_entity.pdbx_description
1 polymer ?
#
loop_
_entity_poly.entity_id
_entity_poly.type
_entity_poly.pdbx_seq_one_letter_code
_entity_poly.pdbx_strand_id
1 'polypeptide(L)'
;MTSSPTALETLAEEASMFSRKNIAEPSPISTEVGSSPDAQTDRSVSGDEPSFQGRLQLDLEAMEEGTASCNSGSFVLLTVPRERTPNPGGGGGRVAGMMGAVGVLKHVPANQRIVKMTTNGDEQMKSHIHTSTLQNMLIDSPFAMAAKGHRSVRRRTPSQRLVALLLLCLCYWLSSNGAYYSPLQVQVALPTLRADCEPPKLDPQKLKACAPKLLEADQLKDLIAEARDPKRKPRKKPKPRTSPERPGLWRCSACEQWLPETAFNLENRYGSQRPGSPCKECNRRRLRLHHRTLRGCLLQLRTSARSRAKLKPWNATLTFEDLLEIVKRQNGRCAYSGVPMEMCLPNSHWRISLERLNNSKGYSCENCVIVACEFNTGDGSRNRGVDAQTVKGSAQWSQEKVRRVPQLQLEPLDCKLLEKDIAEARLRPRNKSNQGVQPTQRDKDKTGCIYCFRCGMFLSPGNFTESEKAGAHHRCRVCMRELSQVRCSRLRGHLQKCLCDAKKRAAKRGQEFSLTLAEVLEMLEQQGGRCYYSDVPLNYKQIHAPWRLSIERLDNSIGYTAENCVLIAIEFNTADHSRNNAVTEVFGTAQWSREKVEHVWGHHGWATAGGLRVTGLQDSTLTEEVPSEHPLMATLPAAVIT
;
A
#
# COMPACT_ATOMS: atom_id res chain seq x y z
N MET A 1 -44.02 -27.85 56.83
CA MET A 1 -42.93 -28.82 56.63
C MET A 1 -41.98 -28.27 55.58
N THR A 2 -40.68 -28.45 55.83
CA THR A 2 -39.50 -28.25 54.96
C THR A 2 -39.12 -26.83 54.52
N SER A 3 -38.26 -26.22 55.33
CA SER A 3 -37.12 -25.40 54.90
C SER A 3 -35.84 -26.26 54.85
N SER A 4 -34.78 -25.71 54.24
CA SER A 4 -33.35 -26.13 54.33
C SER A 4 -32.82 -27.05 53.18
N PRO A 5 -31.48 -27.26 53.03
CA PRO A 5 -30.62 -26.51 52.10
C PRO A 5 -29.54 -27.39 51.38
N THR A 6 -28.56 -26.75 50.75
CA THR A 6 -27.20 -27.19 50.32
C THR A 6 -26.66 -28.54 50.82
N ALA A 7 -26.06 -29.35 49.91
CA ALA A 7 -24.62 -29.68 49.83
C ALA A 7 -24.36 -31.02 49.09
N LEU A 8 -23.20 -31.06 48.40
CA LEU A 8 -22.28 -32.18 48.12
C LEU A 8 -22.81 -33.63 48.05
N GLU A 9 -22.55 -34.29 46.90
CA GLU A 9 -21.83 -35.59 46.77
C GLU A 9 -22.20 -36.29 45.45
N THR A 10 -21.32 -36.26 44.45
CA THR A 10 -20.92 -37.41 43.58
C THR A 10 -20.02 -36.95 42.43
N LEU A 11 -18.71 -36.93 42.67
CA LEU A 11 -17.67 -36.97 41.64
C LEU A 11 -16.53 -37.87 42.17
N ALA A 12 -16.72 -39.17 42.06
CA ALA A 12 -15.66 -40.18 42.15
C ALA A 12 -16.21 -41.52 41.66
N GLU A 13 -16.08 -41.79 40.35
CA GLU A 13 -15.92 -43.14 39.76
C GLU A 13 -16.00 -43.03 38.23
N GLU A 14 -14.89 -42.67 37.57
CA GLU A 14 -14.67 -43.02 36.15
C GLU A 14 -13.17 -42.89 35.78
N ALA A 15 -12.32 -43.55 36.55
CA ALA A 15 -10.91 -43.78 36.21
C ALA A 15 -10.55 -45.26 36.45
N SER A 16 -11.20 -46.17 35.73
CA SER A 16 -10.81 -47.58 35.66
C SER A 16 -11.47 -48.29 34.48
N MET A 17 -11.09 -47.93 33.25
CA MET A 17 -11.17 -48.82 32.09
C MET A 17 -10.27 -48.26 30.99
N PHE A 18 -9.05 -48.79 30.90
CA PHE A 18 -8.27 -49.05 29.68
C PHE A 18 -6.79 -49.21 30.06
N SER A 19 -6.45 -50.38 30.61
CA SER A 19 -5.08 -50.88 30.57
C SER A 19 -5.10 -52.39 30.38
N ARG A 20 -4.67 -52.82 29.19
CA ARG A 20 -4.05 -54.11 28.82
C ARG A 20 -4.35 -54.43 27.36
N LYS A 21 -3.38 -54.17 26.48
CA LYS A 21 -3.02 -55.07 25.37
C LYS A 21 -1.64 -54.70 24.80
N ASN A 22 -0.67 -55.50 25.23
CA ASN A 22 0.51 -56.02 24.56
C ASN A 22 1.12 -55.23 23.39
N ILE A 23 2.35 -54.77 23.66
CA ILE A 23 3.37 -54.37 22.71
C ILE A 23 3.99 -55.65 22.12
N ALA A 24 4.03 -55.75 20.79
CA ALA A 24 4.92 -56.65 20.07
C ALA A 24 5.88 -55.77 19.24
N GLU A 25 7.17 -55.99 19.44
CA GLU A 25 8.27 -55.34 18.72
C GLU A 25 8.27 -55.70 17.23
N PRO A 26 8.68 -54.79 16.33
CA PRO A 26 9.09 -55.18 14.98
C PRO A 26 10.60 -55.32 14.86
N SER A 27 11.03 -56.53 14.52
CA SER A 27 12.36 -56.89 14.03
C SER A 27 12.73 -56.18 12.71
N PRO A 28 14.03 -56.05 12.39
CA PRO A 28 14.50 -55.32 11.21
C PRO A 28 14.29 -56.11 9.91
N ILE A 29 13.76 -55.44 8.88
CA ILE A 29 13.65 -55.98 7.53
C ILE A 29 15.01 -55.92 6.84
N SER A 30 15.49 -57.11 6.50
CA SER A 30 16.56 -57.43 5.57
C SER A 30 16.17 -57.05 4.13
N THR A 31 17.04 -56.32 3.44
CA THR A 31 17.03 -56.22 1.98
C THR A 31 18.10 -57.14 1.41
N GLU A 32 17.67 -58.28 0.88
CA GLU A 32 18.38 -59.03 -0.13
C GLU A 32 18.18 -58.34 -1.48
N VAL A 33 19.28 -58.04 -2.19
CA VAL A 33 19.28 -57.74 -3.63
C VAL A 33 20.29 -58.67 -4.26
N GLY A 34 19.80 -59.51 -5.18
CA GLY A 34 20.61 -60.45 -5.94
C GLY A 34 21.47 -59.79 -7.02
N SER A 35 22.60 -60.45 -7.26
CA SER A 35 23.51 -60.45 -8.44
C SER A 35 22.71 -60.54 -9.76
N SER A 36 23.12 -60.12 -10.98
CA SER A 36 24.41 -59.94 -11.70
C SER A 36 24.05 -59.41 -13.15
N PRO A 37 24.94 -59.27 -14.18
CA PRO A 37 26.24 -58.58 -14.31
C PRO A 37 26.33 -57.63 -15.56
N ASP A 38 27.53 -57.03 -15.73
CA ASP A 38 28.19 -56.53 -16.95
C ASP A 38 27.76 -55.22 -17.66
N ALA A 39 28.59 -54.17 -17.56
CA ALA A 39 29.67 -53.91 -18.54
C ALA A 39 30.32 -52.52 -18.35
N GLN A 40 31.64 -52.50 -18.55
CA GLN A 40 32.61 -51.43 -18.35
C GLN A 40 32.40 -50.18 -19.23
N THR A 41 32.83 -49.01 -18.76
CA THR A 41 34.01 -48.31 -19.34
C THR A 41 34.40 -47.07 -18.54
N ASP A 42 35.71 -46.98 -18.32
CA ASP A 42 36.46 -45.93 -17.64
C ASP A 42 36.30 -44.53 -18.24
N ARG A 43 36.39 -43.51 -17.38
CA ARG A 43 37.40 -42.44 -17.53
C ARG A 43 37.48 -41.57 -16.27
N SER A 44 38.65 -41.65 -15.65
CA SER A 44 39.22 -40.75 -14.65
C SER A 44 39.36 -39.31 -15.19
N VAL A 45 39.11 -38.29 -14.35
CA VAL A 45 39.98 -37.10 -14.16
C VAL A 45 39.68 -36.50 -12.77
N SER A 46 40.76 -36.33 -12.01
CA SER A 46 40.94 -35.67 -10.71
C SER A 46 40.77 -34.14 -10.75
N GLY A 47 40.46 -33.50 -9.61
CA GLY A 47 40.85 -32.10 -9.36
C GLY A 47 39.99 -31.31 -8.37
N ASP A 48 40.45 -31.28 -7.12
CA ASP A 48 40.57 -30.13 -6.20
C ASP A 48 39.37 -29.21 -5.88
N GLU A 49 38.88 -29.31 -4.64
CA GLU A 49 38.29 -28.20 -3.87
C GLU A 49 39.16 -27.87 -2.65
N PRO A 50 39.44 -26.59 -2.35
CA PRO A 50 39.92 -26.19 -1.03
C PRO A 50 38.80 -25.52 -0.21
N SER A 51 38.64 -26.05 1.00
CA SER A 51 37.94 -25.45 2.12
C SER A 51 38.74 -24.28 2.71
N PHE A 52 38.06 -23.20 3.10
CA PHE A 52 38.68 -22.10 3.86
C PHE A 52 37.81 -21.72 5.04
N GLN A 53 38.23 -22.15 6.24
CA GLN A 53 37.83 -21.58 7.52
C GLN A 53 38.80 -20.44 7.86
N GLY A 54 38.27 -19.30 8.31
CA GLY A 54 39.09 -18.21 8.81
C GLY A 54 38.27 -17.27 9.70
N ARG A 55 38.43 -17.44 11.03
CA ARG A 55 38.08 -16.45 12.06
C ARG A 55 38.81 -15.14 11.80
N LEU A 56 38.13 -14.00 11.95
CA LEU A 56 38.78 -12.72 12.20
C LEU A 56 37.98 -11.95 13.25
N GLN A 57 38.61 -11.88 14.41
CA GLN A 57 38.32 -11.02 15.55
C GLN A 57 39.09 -9.72 15.28
N LEU A 58 38.43 -8.57 15.37
CA LEU A 58 39.10 -7.27 15.29
C LEU A 58 38.63 -6.37 16.42
N ASP A 59 39.61 -5.98 17.22
CA ASP A 59 39.55 -5.01 18.29
C ASP A 59 39.33 -3.60 17.74
N LEU A 60 38.58 -2.83 18.52
CA LEU A 60 38.43 -1.38 18.42
C LEU A 60 39.48 -0.74 19.32
N GLU A 61 40.32 0.15 18.78
CA GLU A 61 40.87 1.25 19.56
C GLU A 61 41.28 2.44 18.66
N ALA A 62 41.36 3.59 19.33
CA ALA A 62 41.30 4.97 18.85
C ALA A 62 42.44 5.41 17.90
N MET A 63 42.23 6.52 17.18
CA MET A 63 43.08 7.71 17.27
C MET A 63 42.48 8.93 16.55
N GLU A 64 42.83 10.09 17.10
CA GLU A 64 42.33 11.45 16.91
C GLU A 64 42.91 12.20 15.70
N GLU A 65 42.23 13.32 15.38
CA GLU A 65 42.69 14.61 14.83
C GLU A 65 43.66 14.70 13.64
N GLY A 66 43.27 15.51 12.64
CA GLY A 66 44.17 15.98 11.58
C GLY A 66 43.51 16.89 10.56
N THR A 67 43.74 18.20 10.70
CA THR A 67 43.31 19.30 9.83
C THR A 67 43.98 19.30 8.43
N ALA A 68 43.19 19.77 7.44
CA ALA A 68 43.56 20.49 6.21
C ALA A 68 44.61 19.91 5.25
N SER A 69 44.22 19.69 3.99
CA SER A 69 44.94 20.26 2.84
C SER A 69 44.18 20.04 1.53
N CYS A 70 44.19 21.06 0.69
CA CYS A 70 43.67 21.07 -0.67
C CYS A 70 44.61 20.24 -1.55
N ASN A 71 44.10 19.28 -2.31
CA ASN A 71 44.84 18.76 -3.46
C ASN A 71 43.92 18.47 -4.64
N SER A 72 44.16 19.24 -5.70
CA SER A 72 43.68 19.05 -7.06
C SER A 72 44.21 17.74 -7.62
N GLY A 73 43.34 16.72 -7.71
CA GLY A 73 43.61 15.46 -8.39
C GLY A 73 42.81 15.38 -9.69
N SER A 74 43.49 15.58 -10.82
CA SER A 74 42.98 15.30 -12.16
C SER A 74 42.67 13.82 -12.31
N PHE A 75 41.38 13.47 -12.50
CA PHE A 75 40.99 12.11 -12.87
C PHE A 75 40.88 11.99 -14.39
N VAL A 76 41.81 11.24 -14.98
CA VAL A 76 41.70 10.71 -16.34
C VAL A 76 40.72 9.54 -16.28
N LEU A 77 39.52 9.72 -16.84
CA LEU A 77 38.53 8.66 -16.98
C LEU A 77 38.79 7.93 -18.31
N LEU A 78 39.34 6.72 -18.22
CA LEU A 78 39.37 5.75 -19.32
C LEU A 78 37.94 5.32 -19.63
N THR A 79 37.40 5.79 -20.74
CA THR A 79 36.14 5.30 -21.29
C THR A 79 36.38 3.98 -22.03
N VAL A 80 35.89 2.88 -21.47
CA VAL A 80 35.73 1.61 -22.20
C VAL A 80 34.47 1.73 -23.07
N PRO A 81 34.54 1.63 -24.41
CA PRO A 81 33.36 1.61 -25.25
C PRO A 81 32.62 0.29 -25.06
N ARG A 82 31.34 0.39 -24.71
CA ARG A 82 30.43 -0.76 -24.61
C ARG A 82 29.87 -1.03 -26.00
N GLU A 83 30.40 -2.05 -26.66
CA GLU A 83 29.88 -2.55 -27.93
C GLU A 83 28.43 -3.01 -27.77
N ARG A 84 27.53 -2.40 -28.56
CA ARG A 84 26.17 -2.90 -28.74
C ARG A 84 26.21 -3.94 -29.85
N THR A 85 25.91 -5.18 -29.50
CA THR A 85 25.62 -6.22 -30.49
C THR A 85 24.39 -5.84 -31.31
N PRO A 86 24.43 -5.98 -32.65
CA PRO A 86 23.28 -5.72 -33.51
C PRO A 86 22.28 -6.87 -33.41
N ASN A 87 21.02 -6.50 -33.22
CA ASN A 87 19.86 -7.38 -33.24
C ASN A 87 19.67 -7.89 -34.69
N PRO A 88 19.71 -9.20 -34.98
CA PRO A 88 19.49 -9.69 -36.33
C PRO A 88 18.00 -9.60 -36.70
N GLY A 89 17.75 -9.12 -37.91
CA GLY A 89 16.42 -8.81 -38.44
C GLY A 89 15.49 -10.02 -38.50
N GLY A 90 14.25 -9.80 -38.08
CA GLY A 90 13.13 -10.68 -38.35
C GLY A 90 12.61 -10.47 -39.78
N GLY A 91 13.21 -11.17 -40.74
CA GLY A 91 12.67 -11.35 -42.08
C GLY A 91 11.62 -12.45 -42.07
N GLY A 92 10.34 -12.09 -42.14
CA GLY A 92 9.23 -13.04 -42.26
C GLY A 92 9.08 -13.54 -43.70
N GLY A 93 9.80 -14.61 -44.04
CA GLY A 93 9.54 -15.40 -45.25
C GLY A 93 8.46 -16.46 -44.98
N ARG A 94 7.28 -16.32 -45.60
CA ARG A 94 6.27 -17.39 -45.66
C ARG A 94 6.69 -18.39 -46.73
N VAL A 95 7.05 -19.61 -46.32
CA VAL A 95 7.14 -20.77 -47.20
C VAL A 95 5.77 -21.46 -47.17
N ALA A 96 5.05 -21.44 -48.29
CA ALA A 96 3.85 -22.22 -48.50
C ALA A 96 4.23 -23.46 -49.32
N GLY A 97 4.14 -24.64 -48.69
CA GLY A 97 4.30 -25.93 -49.36
C GLY A 97 3.05 -26.30 -50.14
N MET A 98 3.26 -26.67 -51.40
CA MET A 98 2.29 -27.22 -52.35
C MET A 98 1.80 -28.61 -51.94
N MET A 99 0.51 -28.88 -52.12
CA MET A 99 0.01 -30.15 -52.66
C MET A 99 -1.30 -29.92 -53.43
N GLY A 100 -1.30 -30.34 -54.71
CA GLY A 100 -2.37 -31.15 -55.31
C GLY A 100 -3.67 -30.49 -55.79
N ALA A 101 -3.67 -30.12 -57.08
CA ALA A 101 -4.73 -30.20 -58.11
C ALA A 101 -6.20 -30.48 -57.72
N VAL A 102 -7.16 -29.71 -58.24
CA VAL A 102 -7.92 -29.96 -59.49
C VAL A 102 -8.65 -28.65 -59.86
N GLY A 103 -8.56 -28.24 -61.13
CA GLY A 103 -9.01 -26.93 -61.61
C GLY A 103 -10.48 -26.84 -62.01
N VAL A 104 -10.99 -25.62 -62.06
CA VAL A 104 -11.96 -25.14 -63.06
C VAL A 104 -11.68 -23.65 -63.30
N LEU A 105 -11.38 -23.30 -64.55
CA LEU A 105 -11.23 -21.95 -65.10
C LEU A 105 -12.56 -21.20 -65.12
N LYS A 106 -12.60 -19.95 -64.62
CA LYS A 106 -13.35 -18.85 -65.24
C LYS A 106 -12.58 -17.54 -65.08
N HIS A 107 -12.24 -16.95 -66.23
CA HIS A 107 -11.66 -15.63 -66.40
C HIS A 107 -12.69 -14.51 -66.17
N VAL A 108 -12.19 -13.31 -65.84
CA VAL A 108 -12.59 -11.92 -66.26
C VAL A 108 -12.29 -10.91 -65.12
N PRO A 109 -11.83 -9.67 -65.41
CA PRO A 109 -10.63 -9.11 -64.78
C PRO A 109 -10.86 -7.96 -63.78
N ALA A 110 -9.77 -7.63 -63.08
CA ALA A 110 -9.65 -6.49 -62.18
C ALA A 110 -9.28 -5.19 -62.91
N ASN A 111 -9.88 -4.08 -62.48
CA ASN A 111 -9.23 -2.76 -62.37
C ASN A 111 -10.17 -1.78 -61.65
N GLN A 112 -9.76 -1.25 -60.49
CA GLN A 112 -9.86 0.19 -60.18
C GLN A 112 -9.15 0.52 -58.86
N ARG A 113 -8.16 1.41 -58.98
CA ARG A 113 -7.48 2.12 -57.91
C ARG A 113 -8.46 3.13 -57.28
N ILE A 114 -8.63 3.09 -55.96
CA ILE A 114 -9.30 4.15 -55.21
C ILE A 114 -8.27 5.22 -54.85
N VAL A 115 -8.33 6.35 -55.56
CA VAL A 115 -7.71 7.62 -55.17
C VAL A 115 -8.69 8.34 -54.24
N LYS A 116 -8.26 8.64 -53.02
CA LYS A 116 -9.00 9.53 -52.10
C LYS A 116 -8.85 10.97 -52.60
N MET A 117 -9.93 11.55 -53.11
CA MET A 117 -10.05 12.99 -53.29
C MET A 117 -10.58 13.65 -52.01
N THR A 118 -9.86 14.64 -51.54
CA THR A 118 -10.29 15.63 -50.55
C THR A 118 -11.10 16.72 -51.24
N THR A 119 -12.34 16.95 -50.82
CA THR A 119 -13.11 18.13 -51.24
C THR A 119 -13.12 19.17 -50.13
N ASN A 120 -12.48 20.31 -50.42
CA ASN A 120 -12.79 21.60 -49.82
C ASN A 120 -14.08 22.13 -50.47
N GLY A 121 -14.89 22.82 -49.69
CA GLY A 121 -16.09 23.52 -50.17
C GLY A 121 -16.61 24.47 -49.11
N ASP A 122 -16.07 25.68 -49.11
CA ASP A 122 -16.76 26.88 -48.62
C ASP A 122 -17.84 27.27 -49.64
N GLU A 123 -19.06 27.57 -49.20
CA GLU A 123 -19.72 28.87 -49.44
C GLU A 123 -21.16 28.92 -48.90
N GLN A 124 -21.40 30.01 -48.16
CA GLN A 124 -22.61 30.84 -48.05
C GLN A 124 -24.01 30.26 -48.31
N MET A 125 -24.90 30.38 -47.31
CA MET A 125 -26.26 30.87 -47.56
C MET A 125 -26.87 31.59 -46.35
N LYS A 126 -27.36 32.80 -46.60
CA LYS A 126 -28.10 33.71 -45.72
C LYS A 126 -29.60 33.38 -45.70
N SER A 127 -30.28 33.87 -44.66
CA SER A 127 -31.74 34.11 -44.52
C SER A 127 -32.61 32.84 -44.40
N HIS A 128 -33.66 32.75 -43.58
CA HIS A 128 -34.64 33.74 -43.12
C HIS A 128 -35.10 33.45 -41.68
N ILE A 129 -35.40 34.54 -40.97
CA ILE A 129 -36.12 34.58 -39.69
C ILE A 129 -37.62 34.46 -39.98
N HIS A 130 -38.32 33.56 -39.27
CA HIS A 130 -39.77 33.64 -39.10
C HIS A 130 -40.12 33.59 -37.61
N THR A 131 -40.55 34.73 -37.11
CA THR A 131 -41.28 34.92 -35.85
C THR A 131 -42.70 34.39 -36.00
N SER A 132 -43.18 33.62 -35.03
CA SER A 132 -44.61 33.62 -34.66
C SER A 132 -44.78 33.39 -33.17
N THR A 133 -45.58 34.29 -32.62
CA THR A 133 -45.98 34.50 -31.23
C THR A 133 -47.23 33.67 -30.93
N LEU A 134 -47.40 33.19 -29.69
CA LEU A 134 -48.65 33.09 -28.88
C LEU A 134 -48.33 32.23 -27.64
N GLN A 135 -48.09 32.83 -26.48
CA GLN A 135 -49.04 33.20 -25.40
C GLN A 135 -49.43 32.06 -24.44
N ASN A 136 -49.07 32.29 -23.17
CA ASN A 136 -49.71 31.91 -21.92
C ASN A 136 -49.61 30.44 -21.44
N MET A 137 -48.79 30.21 -20.41
CA MET A 137 -49.30 30.10 -19.03
C MET A 137 -48.15 30.12 -18.00
N LEU A 138 -48.38 30.93 -16.96
CA LEU A 138 -47.54 31.18 -15.78
C LEU A 138 -47.45 29.94 -14.88
N ILE A 139 -46.30 29.74 -14.23
CA ILE A 139 -46.13 29.41 -12.80
C ILE A 139 -44.67 29.71 -12.41
N ASP A 140 -44.54 30.39 -11.27
CA ASP A 140 -43.34 30.96 -10.67
C ASP A 140 -42.28 29.94 -10.20
N SER A 141 -41.00 30.27 -10.40
CA SER A 141 -40.02 30.51 -9.32
C SER A 141 -38.56 30.36 -9.81
N PRO A 142 -37.66 31.33 -9.50
CA PRO A 142 -36.28 31.33 -9.98
C PRO A 142 -35.26 31.00 -8.86
N PHE A 143 -34.21 30.21 -9.15
CA PHE A 143 -32.89 30.35 -8.50
C PHE A 143 -31.81 29.58 -9.28
N ALA A 144 -31.12 30.25 -10.20
CA ALA A 144 -29.82 29.81 -10.72
C ALA A 144 -29.05 31.01 -11.28
N MET A 145 -28.24 31.65 -10.44
CA MET A 145 -27.25 32.64 -10.87
C MET A 145 -25.86 32.03 -10.81
N ALA A 146 -25.24 31.94 -11.98
CA ALA A 146 -23.83 31.61 -12.18
C ALA A 146 -22.95 32.82 -11.82
N ALA A 147 -21.97 32.64 -10.93
CA ALA A 147 -21.01 33.68 -10.59
C ALA A 147 -19.66 33.43 -11.29
N LYS A 148 -19.33 34.29 -12.27
CA LYS A 148 -17.96 34.51 -12.76
C LYS A 148 -17.27 35.48 -11.79
N GLY A 149 -16.21 35.02 -11.13
CA GLY A 149 -15.45 35.82 -10.16
C GLY A 149 -14.52 36.85 -10.80
N HIS A 150 -14.86 38.13 -10.65
CA HIS A 150 -13.92 39.26 -10.79
C HIS A 150 -13.20 39.48 -9.46
N ARG A 151 -11.86 39.59 -9.49
CA ARG A 151 -11.04 39.98 -8.34
C ARG A 151 -11.26 41.46 -8.03
N SER A 152 -11.96 41.77 -6.92
CA SER A 152 -11.98 43.12 -6.36
C SER A 152 -10.85 43.29 -5.33
N VAL A 153 -10.07 44.35 -5.50
CA VAL A 153 -9.06 44.80 -4.54
C VAL A 153 -9.81 45.42 -3.37
N ARG A 154 -9.88 44.72 -2.23
CA ARG A 154 -10.49 45.24 -0.99
C ARG A 154 -9.68 46.45 -0.49
N ARG A 155 -10.22 47.65 -0.63
CA ARG A 155 -9.77 48.83 0.12
C ARG A 155 -10.06 48.60 1.61
N ARG A 156 -9.03 48.71 2.45
CA ARG A 156 -9.16 48.61 3.92
C ARG A 156 -10.10 49.72 4.42
N THR A 157 -11.02 49.36 5.31
CA THR A 157 -11.95 50.31 5.92
C THR A 157 -11.20 51.29 6.83
N PRO A 158 -11.74 52.51 7.06
CA PRO A 158 -11.12 53.50 7.96
C PRO A 158 -10.83 52.93 9.37
N SER A 159 -11.67 52.03 9.87
CA SER A 159 -11.50 51.35 11.15
C SER A 159 -10.23 50.48 11.21
N GLN A 160 -9.88 49.80 10.11
CA GLN A 160 -8.66 48.97 10.04
C GLN A 160 -7.38 49.81 10.01
N ARG A 161 -7.46 51.05 9.50
CA ARG A 161 -6.33 51.99 9.52
C ARG A 161 -6.11 52.55 10.92
N LEU A 162 -7.19 52.82 11.66
CA LEU A 162 -7.11 53.30 13.04
C LEU A 162 -6.50 52.25 13.98
N VAL A 163 -6.90 50.99 13.85
CA VAL A 163 -6.31 49.87 14.63
C VAL A 163 -4.82 49.70 14.32
N ALA A 164 -4.43 49.79 13.06
CA ALA A 164 -3.02 49.72 12.68
C ALA A 164 -2.20 50.91 13.24
N LEU A 165 -2.79 52.11 13.28
CA LEU A 165 -2.15 53.29 13.86
C LEU A 165 -2.01 53.16 15.38
N LEU A 166 -3.04 52.68 16.08
CA LEU A 166 -2.99 52.46 17.53
C LEU A 166 -1.95 51.40 17.90
N LEU A 167 -1.81 50.33 17.12
CA LEU A 167 -0.77 49.33 17.33
C LEU A 167 0.64 49.89 17.09
N LEU A 168 0.82 50.75 16.09
CA LEU A 168 2.10 51.43 15.86
C LEU A 168 2.43 52.44 16.96
N CYS A 169 1.45 53.18 17.46
CA CYS A 169 1.62 54.08 18.60
C CYS A 169 1.94 53.31 19.89
N LEU A 170 1.32 52.15 20.12
CA LEU A 170 1.63 51.28 21.26
C LEU A 170 3.06 50.73 21.16
N CYS A 171 3.48 50.26 19.98
CA CYS A 171 4.86 49.81 19.76
C CYS A 171 5.87 50.94 19.93
N TYR A 172 5.55 52.16 19.47
CA TYR A 172 6.41 53.32 19.64
C TYR A 172 6.50 53.72 21.12
N TRP A 173 5.37 53.78 21.82
CA TRP A 173 5.30 54.09 23.26
C TRP A 173 6.08 53.08 24.11
N LEU A 174 5.96 51.78 23.80
CA LEU A 174 6.74 50.72 24.44
C LEU A 174 8.24 50.84 24.13
N SER A 175 8.62 51.36 22.96
CA SER A 175 10.02 51.58 22.59
C SER A 175 10.61 52.87 23.18
N SER A 176 9.80 53.89 23.44
CA SER A 176 10.27 55.21 23.90
C SER A 176 10.35 55.33 25.43
N ASN A 177 9.72 54.43 26.19
CA ASN A 177 9.72 54.51 27.66
C ASN A 177 10.99 53.99 28.36
N GLY A 178 12.07 53.67 27.63
CA GLY A 178 13.42 53.53 28.21
C GLY A 178 13.58 52.50 29.33
N ALA A 179 12.55 51.71 29.63
CA ALA A 179 12.61 50.63 30.60
C ALA A 179 13.33 49.46 29.95
N TYR A 180 14.66 49.55 29.98
CA TYR A 180 15.53 48.38 29.89
C TYR A 180 15.13 47.42 31.00
N TYR A 181 14.17 46.54 30.70
CA TYR A 181 14.05 45.30 31.43
C TYR A 181 15.36 44.55 31.18
N SER A 182 16.22 44.57 32.21
CA SER A 182 17.26 43.57 32.39
C SER A 182 16.67 42.20 32.03
N PRO A 183 17.40 41.32 31.31
CA PRO A 183 16.96 39.96 31.06
C PRO A 183 17.03 39.20 32.39
N LEU A 184 16.09 39.49 33.29
CA LEU A 184 15.65 38.55 34.29
C LEU A 184 15.34 37.29 33.52
N GLN A 185 16.11 36.25 33.85
CA GLN A 185 15.91 34.88 33.40
C GLN A 185 14.47 34.49 33.70
N VAL A 186 13.55 34.83 32.80
CA VAL A 186 12.29 34.12 32.71
C VAL A 186 12.70 32.77 32.18
N GLN A 187 13.04 31.86 33.10
CA GLN A 187 12.89 30.44 32.87
C GLN A 187 11.39 30.24 32.60
N VAL A 188 10.97 30.54 31.37
CA VAL A 188 9.76 29.98 30.83
C VAL A 188 10.07 28.50 30.84
N ALA A 189 9.55 27.80 31.84
CA ALA A 189 9.51 26.35 31.83
C ALA A 189 8.82 25.99 30.51
N LEU A 190 9.62 25.64 29.51
CA LEU A 190 9.14 25.08 28.27
C LEU A 190 8.28 23.91 28.71
N PRO A 191 6.96 23.90 28.38
CA PRO A 191 6.09 22.80 28.73
C PRO A 191 6.81 21.54 28.29
N THR A 192 7.13 20.67 29.24
CA THR A 192 7.73 19.38 28.95
C THR A 192 6.83 18.73 27.92
N LEU A 193 7.35 18.55 26.70
CA LEU A 193 6.67 18.17 25.45
C LEU A 193 5.96 16.80 25.49
N ARG A 194 5.64 16.26 26.68
CA ARG A 194 5.30 14.84 26.86
C ARG A 194 4.23 14.48 27.89
N ALA A 195 3.69 15.38 28.70
CA ALA A 195 2.89 14.88 29.84
C ALA A 195 1.42 14.53 29.53
N ASP A 196 0.68 15.34 28.74
CA ASP A 196 -0.79 15.28 28.86
C ASP A 196 -1.57 14.83 27.63
N CYS A 197 -0.91 14.44 26.54
CA CYS A 197 -1.61 13.78 25.43
C CYS A 197 -1.84 12.31 25.77
N GLU A 198 -2.72 12.04 26.74
CA GLU A 198 -3.22 10.69 27.00
C GLU A 198 -3.81 10.18 25.67
N PRO A 199 -3.33 9.03 25.15
CA PRO A 199 -3.84 8.52 23.89
C PRO A 199 -5.35 8.28 24.05
N PRO A 200 -6.12 8.44 22.97
CA PRO A 200 -7.52 8.07 23.01
C PRO A 200 -7.65 6.62 23.45
N LYS A 201 -8.38 6.38 24.55
CA LYS A 201 -8.69 5.04 25.04
C LYS A 201 -9.33 4.24 23.91
N LEU A 202 -8.81 3.04 23.65
CA LEU A 202 -9.38 2.16 22.64
C LEU A 202 -10.77 1.74 23.08
N ASP A 203 -11.72 1.83 22.16
CA ASP A 203 -13.08 1.35 22.38
C ASP A 203 -13.08 -0.20 22.32
N PRO A 204 -13.39 -0.90 23.42
CA PRO A 204 -13.41 -2.36 23.44
C PRO A 204 -14.37 -2.95 22.40
N GLN A 205 -15.46 -2.24 22.05
CA GLN A 205 -16.40 -2.68 21.03
C GLN A 205 -15.77 -2.63 19.63
N LYS A 206 -14.99 -1.59 19.32
CA LYS A 206 -14.26 -1.49 18.05
C LYS A 206 -13.16 -2.54 17.95
N LEU A 207 -12.47 -2.83 19.06
CA LEU A 207 -11.47 -3.89 19.12
C LEU A 207 -12.11 -5.26 18.83
N LYS A 208 -13.24 -5.56 19.48
CA LYS A 208 -14.01 -6.78 19.22
C LYS A 208 -14.55 -6.84 17.79
N ALA A 209 -14.99 -5.72 17.22
CA ALA A 209 -15.49 -5.66 15.85
C ALA A 209 -14.38 -5.89 14.81
N CYS A 210 -13.14 -5.51 15.11
CA CYS A 210 -11.99 -5.75 14.25
C CYS A 210 -11.35 -7.13 14.45
N ALA A 211 -11.75 -7.91 15.46
CA ALA A 211 -11.18 -9.24 15.67
C ALA A 211 -11.64 -10.20 14.56
N PRO A 212 -10.73 -10.81 13.79
CA PRO A 212 -11.08 -11.78 12.77
C PRO A 212 -11.68 -13.03 13.43
N LYS A 213 -12.66 -13.62 12.76
CA LYS A 213 -13.15 -14.95 13.12
C LYS A 213 -12.12 -15.99 12.70
N LEU A 214 -11.62 -16.76 13.66
CA LEU A 214 -10.77 -17.90 13.35
C LEU A 214 -11.60 -18.93 12.59
N LEU A 215 -11.06 -19.41 11.47
CA LEU A 215 -11.65 -20.48 10.70
C LEU A 215 -10.99 -21.79 11.15
N GLU A 216 -11.79 -22.73 11.62
CA GLU A 216 -11.29 -24.04 12.02
C GLU A 216 -10.76 -24.82 10.80
N ALA A 217 -9.81 -25.73 11.04
CA ALA A 217 -9.14 -26.47 9.96
C ALA A 217 -10.14 -27.23 9.07
N ASP A 218 -11.19 -27.81 9.65
CA ASP A 218 -12.21 -28.54 8.90
C ASP A 218 -13.14 -27.60 8.11
N GLN A 219 -13.50 -26.44 8.68
CA GLN A 219 -14.24 -25.41 7.95
C GLN A 219 -13.44 -24.91 6.74
N LEU A 220 -12.12 -24.78 6.86
CA LEU A 220 -11.25 -24.43 5.74
C LEU A 220 -11.23 -25.53 4.67
N LYS A 221 -11.12 -26.80 5.07
CA LYS A 221 -11.18 -27.94 4.13
C LYS A 221 -12.50 -27.93 3.36
N ASP A 222 -13.62 -27.71 4.04
CA ASP A 222 -14.95 -27.64 3.43
C ASP A 222 -15.07 -26.49 2.43
N LEU A 223 -14.59 -25.30 2.80
CA LEU A 223 -14.55 -24.15 1.89
C LEU A 223 -13.68 -24.41 0.65
N ILE A 224 -12.54 -25.09 0.81
CA ILE A 224 -11.67 -25.48 -0.32
C ILE A 224 -12.37 -26.52 -1.19
N ALA A 225 -13.04 -27.51 -0.60
CA ALA A 225 -13.79 -28.53 -1.33
C ALA A 225 -14.94 -27.91 -2.13
N GLU A 226 -15.76 -27.06 -1.50
CA GLU A 226 -16.83 -26.30 -2.17
C GLU A 226 -16.27 -25.41 -3.30
N ALA A 227 -15.10 -24.80 -3.07
CA ALA A 227 -14.47 -23.97 -4.07
C ALA A 227 -13.97 -24.77 -5.28
N ARG A 228 -13.58 -26.05 -5.12
CA ARG A 228 -13.16 -26.95 -6.21
C ARG A 228 -14.34 -27.47 -7.02
N ASP A 229 -15.37 -27.94 -6.33
CA ASP A 229 -16.60 -28.44 -6.94
C ASP A 229 -17.77 -27.47 -6.68
N PRO A 230 -17.85 -26.37 -7.45
CA PRO A 230 -19.01 -25.51 -7.33
C PRO A 230 -20.21 -26.34 -7.81
N LYS A 231 -21.14 -26.70 -6.90
CA LYS A 231 -22.43 -27.33 -7.20
C LYS A 231 -23.16 -26.56 -8.31
N ARG A 232 -22.78 -26.81 -9.55
CA ARG A 232 -23.25 -26.05 -10.71
C ARG A 232 -24.42 -26.82 -11.26
N LYS A 233 -25.63 -26.31 -10.98
CA LYS A 233 -26.76 -26.66 -11.84
C LYS A 233 -26.33 -26.42 -13.29
N PRO A 234 -26.52 -27.39 -14.21
CA PRO A 234 -26.14 -27.22 -15.60
C PRO A 234 -26.73 -25.91 -16.10
N ARG A 235 -25.86 -25.00 -16.53
CA ARG A 235 -26.31 -23.71 -17.08
C ARG A 235 -27.08 -24.04 -18.35
N LYS A 236 -28.41 -23.97 -18.30
CA LYS A 236 -29.23 -23.94 -19.53
C LYS A 236 -28.62 -22.87 -20.42
N LYS A 237 -28.24 -23.23 -21.65
CA LYS A 237 -27.70 -22.25 -22.62
C LYS A 237 -28.71 -21.10 -22.67
N PRO A 238 -28.31 -19.86 -22.36
CA PRO A 238 -29.25 -18.75 -22.41
C PRO A 238 -29.83 -18.73 -23.82
N LYS A 239 -31.15 -18.80 -23.93
CA LYS A 239 -31.81 -18.63 -25.23
C LYS A 239 -31.33 -17.30 -25.80
N PRO A 240 -30.88 -17.24 -27.08
CA PRO A 240 -30.50 -15.98 -27.71
C PRO A 240 -31.63 -14.99 -27.49
N ARG A 241 -31.32 -13.79 -26.98
CA ARG A 241 -32.34 -12.75 -26.88
C ARG A 241 -32.75 -12.36 -28.30
N THR A 242 -34.02 -12.57 -28.61
CA THR A 242 -34.72 -11.88 -29.69
C THR A 242 -34.73 -10.37 -29.40
N SER A 243 -34.93 -9.58 -30.46
CA SER A 243 -35.06 -8.12 -30.42
C SER A 243 -35.94 -7.62 -29.27
N PRO A 244 -35.78 -6.35 -28.82
CA PRO A 244 -36.65 -5.79 -27.79
C PRO A 244 -38.13 -5.96 -28.18
N GLU A 245 -38.90 -6.74 -27.41
CA GLU A 245 -40.33 -7.00 -27.72
C GLU A 245 -41.18 -5.73 -27.53
N ARG A 246 -40.65 -4.74 -26.80
CA ARG A 246 -41.23 -3.40 -26.64
C ARG A 246 -40.19 -2.34 -27.07
N PRO A 247 -40.57 -1.30 -27.83
CA PRO A 247 -39.63 -0.25 -28.24
C PRO A 247 -38.84 0.32 -27.04
N GLY A 248 -37.51 0.14 -27.05
CA GLY A 248 -36.60 0.68 -26.03
C GLY A 248 -36.53 -0.05 -24.68
N LEU A 249 -37.32 -1.11 -24.46
CA LEU A 249 -37.30 -1.88 -23.20
C LEU A 249 -36.77 -3.30 -23.41
N TRP A 250 -35.98 -3.76 -22.43
CA TRP A 250 -35.35 -5.07 -22.43
C TRP A 250 -35.76 -5.86 -21.19
N ARG A 251 -36.19 -7.12 -21.36
CA ARG A 251 -36.62 -7.99 -20.25
C ARG A 251 -35.42 -8.62 -19.55
N CYS A 252 -35.09 -8.20 -18.33
CA CYS A 252 -34.00 -8.77 -17.53
C CYS A 252 -34.12 -10.28 -17.37
N SER A 253 -33.07 -11.06 -17.67
CA SER A 253 -33.12 -12.52 -17.57
C SER A 253 -33.17 -13.08 -16.13
N ALA A 254 -33.05 -12.22 -15.12
CA ALA A 254 -32.92 -12.62 -13.72
C ALA A 254 -34.11 -12.18 -12.87
N CYS A 255 -34.58 -10.93 -13.00
CA CYS A 255 -35.80 -10.46 -12.32
C CYS A 255 -37.03 -10.41 -13.24
N GLU A 256 -36.87 -10.72 -14.53
CA GLU A 256 -37.93 -10.72 -15.54
C GLU A 256 -38.63 -9.37 -15.79
N GLN A 257 -38.16 -8.28 -15.17
CA GLN A 257 -38.66 -6.94 -15.37
C GLN A 257 -38.20 -6.35 -16.72
N TRP A 258 -39.09 -5.57 -17.34
CA TRP A 258 -38.81 -4.76 -18.52
C TRP A 258 -38.18 -3.43 -18.11
N LEU A 259 -36.93 -3.20 -18.50
CA LEU A 259 -36.15 -2.03 -18.08
C LEU A 259 -35.53 -1.34 -19.31
N PRO A 260 -35.26 -0.02 -19.24
CA PRO A 260 -34.58 0.68 -20.32
C PRO A 260 -33.15 0.14 -20.51
N GLU A 261 -32.59 0.32 -21.71
CA GLU A 261 -31.22 -0.09 -22.05
C GLU A 261 -30.15 0.40 -21.05
N THR A 262 -30.32 1.62 -20.52
CA THR A 262 -29.42 2.21 -19.52
C THR A 262 -29.35 1.42 -18.20
N ALA A 263 -30.36 0.58 -17.92
CA ALA A 263 -30.38 -0.31 -16.76
C ALA A 263 -29.52 -1.57 -16.95
N PHE A 264 -28.92 -1.80 -18.11
CA PHE A 264 -28.09 -2.96 -18.43
C PHE A 264 -26.63 -2.56 -18.66
N ASN A 265 -25.70 -3.49 -18.39
CA ASN A 265 -24.32 -3.29 -18.81
C ASN A 265 -24.24 -3.51 -20.33
N LEU A 266 -23.62 -2.60 -21.07
CA LEU A 266 -23.37 -2.80 -22.49
C LEU A 266 -22.25 -3.83 -22.65
N GLU A 267 -22.56 -4.98 -23.22
CA GLU A 267 -21.55 -5.99 -23.54
C GLU A 267 -20.97 -5.65 -24.90
N ASN A 268 -19.70 -5.22 -24.95
CA ASN A 268 -18.99 -5.08 -26.21
C ASN A 268 -18.50 -6.46 -26.69
N ARG A 269 -19.42 -7.30 -27.15
CA ARG A 269 -19.07 -8.52 -27.87
C ARG A 269 -19.16 -8.24 -29.36
N TYR A 270 -18.04 -8.47 -30.05
CA TYR A 270 -17.95 -8.33 -31.51
C TYR A 270 -18.29 -6.91 -32.03
N GLY A 271 -18.00 -5.87 -31.25
CA GLY A 271 -18.27 -4.48 -31.64
C GLY A 271 -19.74 -4.06 -31.52
N SER A 272 -20.66 -4.97 -31.20
CA SER A 272 -22.07 -4.63 -30.95
C SER A 272 -22.26 -4.16 -29.52
N GLN A 273 -22.85 -2.97 -29.32
CA GLN A 273 -23.25 -2.47 -28.00
C GLN A 273 -24.62 -3.05 -27.64
N ARG A 274 -24.67 -4.33 -27.28
CA ARG A 274 -25.93 -4.96 -26.87
C ARG A 274 -26.10 -4.92 -25.36
N PRO A 275 -27.32 -4.65 -24.84
CA PRO A 275 -27.63 -4.78 -23.43
C PRO A 275 -27.37 -6.20 -22.92
N GLY A 276 -26.60 -6.29 -21.83
CA GLY A 276 -26.32 -7.54 -21.14
C GLY A 276 -27.58 -8.27 -20.69
N SER A 277 -27.46 -9.57 -20.46
CA SER A 277 -28.60 -10.46 -20.17
C SER A 277 -29.32 -10.12 -18.84
N PRO A 278 -28.64 -10.00 -17.69
CA PRO A 278 -29.22 -9.43 -16.48
C PRO A 278 -29.07 -7.90 -16.44
N CYS A 279 -30.03 -7.21 -15.82
CA CYS A 279 -29.88 -5.79 -15.50
C CYS A 279 -28.71 -5.56 -14.55
N LYS A 280 -28.25 -4.31 -14.45
CA LYS A 280 -27.13 -3.89 -13.60
C LYS A 280 -27.33 -4.36 -12.17
N GLU A 281 -28.51 -4.18 -11.58
CA GLU A 281 -28.76 -4.56 -10.18
C GLU A 281 -28.74 -6.08 -9.97
N CYS A 282 -29.41 -6.87 -10.83
CA CYS A 282 -29.32 -8.33 -10.76
C CYS A 282 -27.89 -8.83 -10.96
N ASN A 283 -27.12 -8.21 -11.86
CA ASN A 283 -25.72 -8.54 -12.06
C ASN A 283 -24.87 -8.20 -10.83
N ARG A 284 -25.10 -7.03 -10.21
CA ARG A 284 -24.45 -6.65 -8.94
C ARG A 284 -24.78 -7.65 -7.85
N ARG A 285 -26.05 -7.97 -7.61
CA ARG A 285 -26.49 -8.98 -6.62
C ARG A 285 -25.82 -10.33 -6.87
N ARG A 286 -25.77 -10.79 -8.13
CA ARG A 286 -25.07 -12.03 -8.50
C ARG A 286 -23.58 -11.97 -8.18
N LEU A 287 -22.90 -10.87 -8.51
CA LEU A 287 -21.49 -10.66 -8.18
C LEU A 287 -21.27 -10.58 -6.66
N ARG A 288 -22.17 -9.95 -5.90
CA ARG A 288 -22.14 -9.92 -4.42
C ARG A 288 -22.14 -11.34 -3.87
N LEU A 289 -23.10 -12.17 -4.29
CA LEU A 289 -23.18 -13.56 -3.84
C LEU A 289 -21.97 -14.39 -4.29
N HIS A 290 -21.47 -14.16 -5.50
CA HIS A 290 -20.29 -14.86 -5.98
C HIS A 290 -19.05 -14.51 -5.15
N HIS A 291 -18.84 -13.23 -4.82
CA HIS A 291 -17.73 -12.79 -3.98
C HIS A 291 -17.94 -13.09 -2.48
N ARG A 292 -19.06 -13.74 -2.10
CA ARG A 292 -19.22 -14.34 -0.77
C ARG A 292 -18.75 -15.79 -0.70
N THR A 293 -18.20 -16.33 -1.79
CA THR A 293 -17.59 -17.66 -1.80
C THR A 293 -16.09 -17.55 -2.00
N LEU A 294 -15.33 -18.48 -1.40
CA LEU A 294 -13.88 -18.57 -1.58
C LEU A 294 -13.51 -18.61 -3.07
N ARG A 295 -14.25 -19.39 -3.87
CA ARG A 295 -14.06 -19.47 -5.32
C ARG A 295 -14.17 -18.10 -6.00
N GLY A 296 -15.20 -17.33 -5.69
CA GLY A 296 -15.39 -16.03 -6.33
C GLY A 296 -14.30 -15.02 -5.96
N CYS A 297 -13.91 -14.98 -4.69
CA CYS A 297 -12.81 -14.14 -4.24
C CYS A 297 -11.48 -14.48 -4.95
N LEU A 298 -11.10 -15.76 -4.97
CA LEU A 298 -9.85 -16.18 -5.62
C LEU A 298 -9.86 -15.96 -7.14
N LEU A 299 -11.00 -16.20 -7.81
CA LEU A 299 -11.13 -15.90 -9.24
C LEU A 299 -11.02 -14.39 -9.53
N GLN A 300 -11.53 -13.53 -8.64
CA GLN A 300 -11.38 -12.09 -8.74
C GLN A 300 -9.91 -11.67 -8.58
N LEU A 301 -9.19 -12.24 -7.60
CA LEU A 301 -7.76 -12.00 -7.41
C LEU A 301 -6.96 -12.40 -8.65
N ARG A 302 -7.20 -13.61 -9.19
CA ARG A 302 -6.56 -14.11 -10.42
C ARG A 302 -6.83 -13.19 -11.62
N THR A 303 -8.07 -12.77 -11.81
CA THR A 303 -8.47 -11.89 -12.91
C THR A 303 -7.78 -10.53 -12.81
N SER A 304 -7.69 -9.98 -11.60
CA SER A 304 -6.98 -8.73 -11.32
C SER A 304 -5.47 -8.87 -11.57
N ALA A 305 -4.87 -9.98 -11.16
CA ALA A 305 -3.46 -10.29 -11.41
C ALA A 305 -3.15 -10.34 -12.91
N ARG A 306 -3.94 -11.09 -13.70
CA ARG A 306 -3.79 -11.16 -15.15
C ARG A 306 -3.95 -9.81 -15.83
N SER A 307 -4.90 -9.00 -15.37
CA SER A 307 -5.13 -7.65 -15.92
C SER A 307 -3.91 -6.75 -15.68
N ARG A 308 -3.34 -6.77 -14.47
CA ARG A 308 -2.11 -6.02 -14.16
C ARG A 308 -0.90 -6.53 -14.93
N ALA A 309 -0.80 -7.85 -15.10
CA ALA A 309 0.27 -8.48 -15.86
C ALA A 309 0.23 -8.15 -17.35
N LYS A 310 -0.92 -7.77 -17.94
CA LYS A 310 -0.99 -7.31 -19.33
C LYS A 310 -0.42 -5.91 -19.55
N LEU A 311 -0.40 -5.08 -18.50
CA LEU A 311 0.10 -3.70 -18.58
C LEU A 311 1.63 -3.63 -18.47
N LYS A 312 2.28 -4.76 -18.19
CA LYS A 312 3.72 -4.89 -17.96
C LYS A 312 4.20 -6.17 -18.67
N PRO A 313 5.49 -6.34 -18.98
CA PRO A 313 6.00 -7.59 -19.56
C PRO A 313 6.12 -8.68 -18.48
N TRP A 314 5.04 -8.98 -17.76
CA TRP A 314 5.04 -9.95 -16.66
C TRP A 314 4.32 -11.23 -17.06
N ASN A 315 4.94 -12.36 -16.76
CA ASN A 315 4.28 -13.66 -16.88
C ASN A 315 3.22 -13.82 -15.78
N ALA A 316 2.03 -14.29 -16.14
CA ALA A 316 0.94 -14.59 -15.20
C ALA A 316 0.51 -16.05 -15.38
N THR A 317 1.26 -16.95 -14.77
CA THR A 317 1.04 -18.41 -14.81
C THR A 317 0.09 -18.89 -13.72
N LEU A 318 -0.19 -18.05 -12.72
CA LEU A 318 -1.02 -18.38 -11.57
C LEU A 318 -2.42 -18.92 -11.96
N THR A 319 -2.67 -20.18 -11.64
CA THR A 319 -3.93 -20.89 -11.87
C THR A 319 -4.93 -20.67 -10.72
N PHE A 320 -6.12 -21.26 -10.80
CA PHE A 320 -7.06 -21.19 -9.67
C PHE A 320 -6.67 -22.21 -8.57
N GLU A 321 -6.17 -23.36 -8.99
CA GLU A 321 -5.67 -24.45 -8.17
C GLU A 321 -4.45 -23.98 -7.36
N ASP A 322 -3.53 -23.23 -7.98
CA ASP A 322 -2.40 -22.61 -7.29
C ASP A 322 -2.85 -21.73 -6.11
N LEU A 323 -3.92 -20.95 -6.31
CA LEU A 323 -4.46 -20.08 -5.26
C LEU A 323 -5.07 -20.88 -4.11
N LEU A 324 -5.73 -22.00 -4.40
CA LEU A 324 -6.24 -22.91 -3.37
C LEU A 324 -5.09 -23.55 -2.59
N GLU A 325 -4.03 -24.00 -3.26
CA GLU A 325 -2.85 -24.56 -2.59
C GLU A 325 -2.12 -23.52 -1.74
N ILE A 326 -2.05 -22.26 -2.18
CA ILE A 326 -1.55 -21.16 -1.34
C ILE A 326 -2.42 -20.99 -0.09
N VAL A 327 -3.75 -20.90 -0.23
CA VAL A 327 -4.68 -20.76 0.92
C VAL A 327 -4.55 -21.93 1.89
N LYS A 328 -4.48 -23.16 1.37
CA LYS A 328 -4.30 -24.39 2.16
C LYS A 328 -2.99 -24.37 2.94
N ARG A 329 -1.87 -24.09 2.26
CA ARG A 329 -0.53 -24.00 2.87
C ARG A 329 -0.45 -22.91 3.94
N GLN A 330 -1.21 -21.83 3.79
CA GLN A 330 -1.29 -20.74 4.77
C GLN A 330 -2.35 -20.98 5.86
N ASN A 331 -3.10 -22.08 5.80
CA ASN A 331 -4.20 -22.38 6.69
C ASN A 331 -5.19 -21.21 6.86
N GLY A 332 -5.51 -20.51 5.75
CA GLY A 332 -6.41 -19.34 5.77
C GLY A 332 -5.87 -18.09 6.49
N ARG A 333 -4.57 -18.03 6.80
CA ARG A 333 -3.93 -16.92 7.53
C ARG A 333 -3.09 -16.03 6.62
N CYS A 334 -2.93 -14.76 7.02
CA CYS A 334 -2.07 -13.82 6.32
C CYS A 334 -0.61 -14.30 6.31
N ALA A 335 0.03 -14.29 5.13
CA ALA A 335 1.43 -14.71 4.97
C ALA A 335 2.42 -14.00 5.89
N TYR A 336 2.14 -12.74 6.22
CA TYR A 336 3.07 -11.88 6.94
C TYR A 336 2.80 -11.87 8.45
N SER A 337 1.54 -11.71 8.85
CA SER A 337 1.18 -11.53 10.26
C SER A 337 0.51 -12.73 10.92
N GLY A 338 0.14 -13.77 10.17
CA GLY A 338 -0.57 -14.92 10.74
C GLY A 338 -2.03 -14.65 11.15
N VAL A 339 -2.50 -13.40 10.97
CA VAL A 339 -3.89 -12.99 11.21
C VAL A 339 -4.84 -13.85 10.37
N PRO A 340 -5.89 -14.46 10.97
CA PRO A 340 -6.91 -15.17 10.23
C PRO A 340 -7.62 -14.24 9.23
N MET A 341 -7.75 -14.67 7.97
CA MET A 341 -8.35 -13.86 6.92
C MET A 341 -9.80 -14.24 6.67
N GLU A 342 -10.64 -13.24 6.42
CA GLU A 342 -12.07 -13.40 6.17
C GLU A 342 -12.32 -13.63 4.67
N MET A 343 -12.04 -14.84 4.20
CA MET A 343 -11.98 -15.15 2.76
C MET A 343 -13.32 -15.04 2.02
N CYS A 344 -14.44 -15.15 2.73
CA CYS A 344 -15.80 -15.19 2.16
C CYS A 344 -16.61 -13.93 2.48
N LEU A 345 -16.00 -12.90 3.08
CA LEU A 345 -16.66 -11.64 3.41
C LEU A 345 -16.05 -10.49 2.58
N PRO A 346 -16.70 -10.06 1.50
CA PRO A 346 -16.18 -8.96 0.69
C PRO A 346 -16.18 -7.67 1.52
N ASN A 347 -15.15 -6.83 1.39
CA ASN A 347 -15.02 -5.58 2.17
C ASN A 347 -15.08 -5.79 3.69
N SER A 348 -14.59 -6.90 4.22
CA SER A 348 -14.39 -7.07 5.65
C SER A 348 -13.11 -6.37 6.12
N HIS A 349 -12.81 -6.44 7.41
CA HIS A 349 -11.54 -5.94 7.93
C HIS A 349 -10.40 -6.76 7.33
N TRP A 350 -10.32 -8.06 7.62
CA TRP A 350 -9.18 -8.90 7.21
C TRP A 350 -9.42 -9.63 5.89
N ARG A 351 -9.89 -8.91 4.87
CA ARG A 351 -10.18 -9.49 3.56
C ARG A 351 -8.89 -9.95 2.86
N ILE A 352 -8.98 -11.03 2.10
CA ILE A 352 -7.83 -11.54 1.35
C ILE A 352 -7.40 -10.63 0.21
N SER A 353 -6.09 -10.59 -0.02
CA SER A 353 -5.45 -9.96 -1.14
C SER A 353 -4.30 -10.81 -1.65
N LEU A 354 -4.01 -10.72 -2.94
CA LEU A 354 -2.87 -11.39 -3.57
C LEU A 354 -1.66 -10.46 -3.60
N GLU A 355 -0.56 -10.91 -3.00
CA GLU A 355 0.69 -10.14 -2.93
C GLU A 355 1.86 -10.89 -3.57
N ARG A 356 2.78 -10.15 -4.18
CA ARG A 356 3.99 -10.72 -4.81
C ARG A 356 5.18 -10.61 -3.89
N LEU A 357 5.85 -11.71 -3.57
CA LEU A 357 7.06 -11.71 -2.75
C LEU A 357 8.19 -10.91 -3.40
N ASN A 358 8.39 -11.05 -4.71
CA ASN A 358 9.32 -10.25 -5.49
C ASN A 358 8.56 -9.46 -6.57
N ASN A 359 8.57 -8.13 -6.42
CA ASN A 359 7.93 -7.21 -7.35
C ASN A 359 8.55 -7.19 -8.77
N SER A 360 9.74 -7.79 -8.97
CA SER A 360 10.41 -7.91 -10.27
C SER A 360 9.86 -9.09 -11.08
N LYS A 361 9.31 -10.07 -10.39
CA LYS A 361 8.74 -11.27 -10.99
C LYS A 361 7.24 -11.07 -11.22
N GLY A 362 6.70 -11.86 -12.14
CA GLY A 362 5.27 -11.88 -12.45
C GLY A 362 4.42 -12.56 -11.37
N TYR A 363 3.23 -13.01 -11.75
CA TYR A 363 2.34 -13.75 -10.86
C TYR A 363 2.49 -15.25 -11.11
N SER A 364 3.20 -15.96 -10.22
CA SER A 364 3.34 -17.42 -10.17
C SER A 364 3.06 -17.95 -8.77
N CYS A 365 2.88 -19.26 -8.61
CA CYS A 365 2.56 -19.86 -7.31
C CYS A 365 3.73 -19.82 -6.31
N GLU A 366 4.97 -19.66 -6.79
CA GLU A 366 6.18 -19.51 -5.97
C GLU A 366 6.45 -18.05 -5.60
N ASN A 367 5.98 -17.09 -6.42
CA ASN A 367 6.19 -15.66 -6.18
C ASN A 367 4.98 -14.96 -5.56
N CYS A 368 3.86 -15.66 -5.33
CA CYS A 368 2.66 -15.07 -4.75
C CYS A 368 2.29 -15.71 -3.42
N VAL A 369 1.70 -14.89 -2.56
CA VAL A 369 1.10 -15.31 -1.29
C VAL A 369 -0.24 -14.62 -1.09
N ILE A 370 -1.12 -15.17 -0.25
CA ILE A 370 -2.31 -14.45 0.20
C ILE A 370 -1.99 -13.71 1.50
N VAL A 371 -2.35 -12.43 1.54
CA VAL A 371 -2.18 -11.55 2.70
C VAL A 371 -3.51 -10.89 3.02
N ALA A 372 -3.67 -10.46 4.27
CA ALA A 372 -4.76 -9.54 4.59
C ALA A 372 -4.51 -8.21 3.87
N CYS A 373 -5.58 -7.59 3.36
CA CYS A 373 -5.48 -6.43 2.47
C CYS A 373 -4.74 -5.24 3.10
N GLU A 374 -4.79 -5.11 4.42
CA GLU A 374 -4.03 -4.16 5.25
C GLU A 374 -2.53 -4.17 4.92
N PHE A 375 -1.98 -5.34 4.64
CA PHE A 375 -0.56 -5.54 4.36
C PHE A 375 -0.21 -5.44 2.87
N ASN A 376 -1.20 -5.22 1.99
CA ASN A 376 -0.97 -4.98 0.57
C ASN A 376 -0.78 -3.49 0.27
N THR A 377 0.33 -2.95 0.76
CA THR A 377 0.72 -1.56 0.53
C THR A 377 1.50 -1.44 -0.76
N GLY A 378 1.03 -0.58 -1.68
CA GLY A 378 1.63 -0.41 -2.99
C GLY A 378 3.08 0.11 -2.91
N ASP A 379 4.02 -0.64 -3.48
CA ASP A 379 5.40 -0.20 -3.58
C ASP A 379 5.60 0.78 -4.75
N GLY A 380 5.66 2.08 -4.42
CA GLY A 380 5.92 3.16 -5.37
C GLY A 380 7.39 3.33 -5.76
N SER A 381 8.34 2.59 -5.18
CA SER A 381 9.79 2.78 -5.41
C SER A 381 10.19 2.53 -6.87
N ARG A 382 9.56 1.55 -7.52
CA ARG A 382 9.98 1.04 -8.84
C ARG A 382 9.52 1.85 -10.04
N ASN A 383 8.49 2.69 -9.90
CA ASN A 383 7.96 3.46 -11.03
C ASN A 383 8.85 4.66 -11.44
N ARG A 384 10.05 4.80 -10.87
CA ARG A 384 10.92 5.98 -11.08
C ARG A 384 12.22 5.71 -11.85
N GLY A 385 12.39 4.52 -12.44
CA GLY A 385 13.64 4.17 -13.13
C GLY A 385 14.86 4.27 -12.21
N VAL A 386 14.65 4.07 -10.91
CA VAL A 386 15.71 3.91 -9.92
C VAL A 386 16.11 2.44 -10.00
N ASP A 387 17.41 2.18 -10.10
CA ASP A 387 17.93 0.82 -10.10
C ASP A 387 17.45 0.10 -8.84
N ALA A 388 17.01 -1.16 -9.00
CA ALA A 388 16.52 -1.97 -7.89
C ALA A 388 17.57 -2.09 -6.77
N GLN A 389 18.85 -2.01 -7.12
CA GLN A 389 19.97 -2.04 -6.16
C GLN A 389 20.07 -0.77 -5.30
N THR A 390 19.57 0.38 -5.75
CA THR A 390 19.65 1.66 -4.99
C THR A 390 18.51 1.83 -3.98
N VAL A 391 17.51 0.94 -4.00
CA VAL A 391 16.33 1.02 -3.15
C VAL A 391 16.67 0.42 -1.78
N LYS A 392 17.04 1.28 -0.81
CA LYS A 392 17.39 0.88 0.57
C LYS A 392 16.22 0.34 1.41
N GLY A 393 15.01 0.32 0.85
CA GLY A 393 13.80 -0.17 1.52
C GLY A 393 12.57 -0.07 0.63
N SER A 394 11.50 -0.78 1.01
CA SER A 394 10.22 -0.76 0.31
C SER A 394 9.12 -0.36 1.29
N ALA A 395 8.01 0.19 0.81
CA ALA A 395 6.77 0.30 1.61
C ALA A 395 6.05 -1.06 1.73
N GLN A 396 6.50 -2.06 0.96
CA GLN A 396 5.97 -3.40 0.99
C GLN A 396 6.20 -4.04 2.37
N TRP A 397 5.18 -4.75 2.85
CA TRP A 397 5.27 -5.55 4.07
C TRP A 397 6.06 -6.85 3.84
N SER A 398 6.66 -7.34 4.90
CA SER A 398 7.29 -8.67 4.97
C SER A 398 7.08 -9.24 6.36
N GLN A 399 7.26 -10.55 6.54
CA GLN A 399 7.22 -11.16 7.88
C GLN A 399 8.22 -10.50 8.82
N GLU A 400 9.42 -10.18 8.33
CA GLU A 400 10.45 -9.50 9.12
C GLU A 400 9.98 -8.13 9.62
N LYS A 401 9.36 -7.33 8.75
CA LYS A 401 8.81 -6.04 9.18
C LYS A 401 7.72 -6.20 10.23
N VAL A 402 6.82 -7.17 10.06
CA VAL A 402 5.77 -7.44 11.05
C VAL A 402 6.40 -7.81 12.39
N ARG A 403 7.40 -8.70 12.41
CA ARG A 403 8.10 -9.08 13.63
C ARG A 403 8.86 -7.93 14.30
N ARG A 404 9.32 -6.94 13.51
CA ARG A 404 10.10 -5.79 13.98
C ARG A 404 9.28 -4.65 14.60
N VAL A 405 7.97 -4.57 14.34
CA VAL A 405 7.12 -3.46 14.84
C VAL A 405 7.20 -3.30 16.36
N PRO A 406 7.07 -4.37 17.18
CA PRO A 406 7.19 -4.29 18.64
C PRO A 406 8.51 -3.66 19.11
N GLN A 407 9.64 -4.05 18.52
CA GLN A 407 10.95 -3.52 18.89
C GLN A 407 11.09 -2.05 18.48
N LEU A 408 10.56 -1.68 17.30
CA LEU A 408 10.58 -0.29 16.82
C LEU A 408 9.73 0.64 17.68
N GLN A 409 8.64 0.16 18.26
CA GLN A 409 7.82 0.94 19.20
C GLN A 409 8.62 1.34 20.46
N LEU A 410 9.47 0.43 20.93
CA LEU A 410 10.33 0.64 22.11
C LEU A 410 11.60 1.43 21.79
N GLU A 411 12.00 1.53 20.51
CA GLU A 411 13.22 2.23 20.11
C GLU A 411 13.16 3.71 20.52
N PRO A 412 14.14 4.23 21.28
CA PRO A 412 14.15 5.62 21.71
C PRO A 412 14.29 6.55 20.50
N LEU A 413 13.53 7.64 20.51
CA LEU A 413 13.60 8.68 19.49
C LEU A 413 14.37 9.88 20.03
N ASP A 414 15.36 10.36 19.28
CA ASP A 414 16.10 11.59 19.61
C ASP A 414 15.18 12.81 19.45
N CYS A 415 14.53 13.18 20.55
CA CYS A 415 13.57 14.28 20.59
C CYS A 415 14.25 15.63 20.32
N LYS A 416 15.51 15.81 20.75
CA LYS A 416 16.26 17.05 20.50
C LYS A 416 16.56 17.24 19.02
N LEU A 417 16.93 16.16 18.34
CA LEU A 417 17.13 16.19 16.89
C LEU A 417 15.81 16.45 16.14
N LEU A 418 14.71 15.84 16.59
CA LEU A 418 13.38 16.09 16.02
C LEU A 418 12.95 17.56 16.19
N GLU A 419 13.06 18.11 17.39
CA GLU A 419 12.77 19.52 17.69
C GLU A 419 13.60 20.46 16.82
N LYS A 420 14.91 20.19 16.68
CA LYS A 420 15.80 20.93 15.79
C LYS A 420 15.34 20.86 14.33
N ASP A 421 15.00 19.67 13.84
CA ASP A 421 14.54 19.47 12.46
C ASP A 421 13.19 20.17 12.21
N ILE A 422 12.28 20.18 13.20
CA ILE A 422 11.01 20.91 13.18
C ILE A 422 11.26 22.42 13.17
N ALA A 423 12.16 22.92 14.03
CA ALA A 423 12.54 24.33 14.07
C ALA A 423 13.15 24.79 12.74
N GLU A 424 14.09 24.03 12.17
CA GLU A 424 14.63 24.31 10.82
C GLU A 424 13.51 24.29 9.77
N ALA A 425 12.57 23.33 9.88
CA ALA A 425 11.47 23.22 8.93
C ALA A 425 10.46 24.36 9.04
N ARG A 426 10.26 24.97 10.22
CA ARG A 426 9.43 26.17 10.44
C ARG A 426 10.06 27.39 9.76
N LEU A 427 11.38 27.51 9.81
CA LEU A 427 12.10 28.57 9.11
C LEU A 427 11.82 28.46 7.61
N ARG A 428 11.19 29.49 7.04
CA ARG A 428 11.08 29.60 5.60
C ARG A 428 12.51 29.80 5.10
N PRO A 429 13.07 28.89 4.27
CA PRO A 429 14.36 29.18 3.68
C PRO A 429 14.20 30.53 2.98
N ARG A 430 15.02 31.51 3.36
CA ARG A 430 15.20 32.68 2.51
C ARG A 430 15.55 32.05 1.17
N ASN A 431 14.62 32.11 0.22
CA ASN A 431 15.00 31.98 -1.17
C ASN A 431 16.01 33.11 -1.29
N LYS A 432 17.31 32.80 -1.15
CA LYS A 432 18.34 33.51 -1.88
C LYS A 432 17.93 33.23 -3.31
N SER A 433 16.93 33.99 -3.75
CA SER A 433 16.52 34.06 -5.12
C SER A 433 17.83 34.16 -5.88
N ASN A 434 17.92 33.46 -6.99
CA ASN A 434 18.89 33.78 -8.02
C ASN A 434 18.61 35.20 -8.55
N GLN A 435 18.58 36.21 -7.67
CA GLN A 435 18.61 37.63 -7.92
C GLN A 435 19.99 37.86 -8.51
N GLY A 436 20.10 37.71 -9.82
CA GLY A 436 21.31 38.03 -10.55
C GLY A 436 21.50 37.23 -11.83
N VAL A 437 21.09 35.96 -11.89
CA VAL A 437 21.32 35.13 -13.07
C VAL A 437 19.99 34.78 -13.72
N GLN A 438 19.48 35.72 -14.53
CA GLN A 438 18.52 35.39 -15.58
C GLN A 438 19.24 34.42 -16.53
N PRO A 439 18.76 33.18 -16.74
CA PRO A 439 19.34 32.31 -17.75
C PRO A 439 19.06 32.95 -19.12
N THR A 440 20.02 33.71 -19.62
CA THR A 440 19.98 34.37 -20.93
C THR A 440 20.10 33.30 -21.99
N GLN A 441 18.96 32.90 -22.58
CA GLN A 441 18.88 31.94 -23.68
C GLN A 441 19.42 30.54 -23.35
N ARG A 442 18.88 29.51 -24.01
CA ARG A 442 19.39 28.14 -23.83
C ARG A 442 20.41 27.92 -24.91
N ASP A 443 21.68 27.92 -24.54
CA ASP A 443 22.75 27.54 -25.45
C ASP A 443 22.52 26.10 -25.88
N LYS A 444 22.09 25.96 -27.13
CA LYS A 444 22.19 24.70 -27.86
C LYS A 444 23.53 24.72 -28.56
N ASP A 445 24.27 23.63 -28.47
CA ASP A 445 25.45 23.47 -29.30
C ASP A 445 25.04 23.24 -30.77
N LYS A 446 26.04 23.10 -31.65
CA LYS A 446 25.83 22.82 -33.08
C LYS A 446 25.10 21.48 -33.32
N THR A 447 25.07 20.58 -32.33
CA THR A 447 24.42 19.26 -32.42
C THR A 447 22.99 19.25 -31.88
N GLY A 448 22.52 20.38 -31.35
CA GLY A 448 21.20 20.50 -30.71
C GLY A 448 21.16 19.94 -29.29
N CYS A 449 22.30 19.60 -28.69
CA CYS A 449 22.39 19.27 -27.27
C CYS A 449 22.16 20.53 -26.42
N ILE A 450 21.52 20.34 -25.28
CA ILE A 450 21.12 21.41 -24.36
C ILE A 450 22.09 21.44 -23.18
N TYR A 451 22.59 22.63 -22.84
CA TYR A 451 23.45 22.82 -21.67
C TYR A 451 22.67 22.66 -20.35
N CYS A 452 23.20 21.84 -19.43
CA CYS A 452 22.68 21.69 -18.06
C CYS A 452 23.43 22.60 -17.09
N PHE A 453 22.76 23.60 -16.52
CA PHE A 453 23.35 24.58 -15.59
C PHE A 453 23.87 24.00 -14.28
N ARG A 454 23.53 22.74 -13.95
CA ARG A 454 23.97 22.12 -12.69
C ARG A 454 25.24 21.31 -12.86
N CYS A 455 25.31 20.46 -13.88
CA CYS A 455 26.49 19.62 -14.13
C CYS A 455 27.46 20.23 -15.15
N GLY A 456 27.09 21.32 -15.82
CA GLY A 456 27.93 21.99 -16.80
C GLY A 456 28.10 21.23 -18.12
N MET A 457 27.25 20.22 -18.39
CA MET A 457 27.37 19.37 -19.58
C MET A 457 26.30 19.69 -20.64
N PHE A 458 26.67 19.58 -21.91
CA PHE A 458 25.74 19.51 -23.04
C PHE A 458 25.18 18.08 -23.15
N LEU A 459 23.86 17.94 -23.11
CA LEU A 459 23.18 16.64 -23.14
C LEU A 459 22.07 16.65 -24.19
N SER A 460 21.77 15.48 -24.76
CA SER A 460 20.67 15.37 -25.72
C SER A 460 19.31 15.77 -25.09
N PRO A 461 18.35 16.30 -25.86
CA PRO A 461 17.04 16.72 -25.34
C PRO A 461 16.30 15.66 -24.51
N GLY A 462 16.46 14.37 -24.86
CA GLY A 462 15.88 13.25 -24.10
C GLY A 462 16.36 13.14 -22.65
N ASN A 463 17.48 13.77 -22.29
CA ASN A 463 17.99 13.85 -20.92
C ASN A 463 17.32 14.94 -20.07
N PHE A 464 16.41 15.73 -20.64
CA PHE A 464 15.69 16.78 -19.95
C PHE A 464 14.21 16.43 -19.82
N THR A 465 13.54 17.01 -18.83
CA THR A 465 12.08 16.95 -18.74
C THR A 465 11.53 18.11 -19.55
N GLU A 466 10.64 17.82 -20.50
CA GLU A 466 9.97 18.84 -21.29
C GLU A 466 8.67 19.25 -20.61
N SER A 467 8.44 20.56 -20.54
CA SER A 467 7.13 21.13 -20.20
C SER A 467 6.55 21.76 -21.46
N GLU A 468 5.27 21.51 -21.75
CA GLU A 468 4.57 22.11 -22.88
C GLU A 468 4.69 23.64 -22.91
N LYS A 469 4.73 24.29 -21.74
CA LYS A 469 4.73 25.76 -21.61
C LYS A 469 6.11 26.38 -21.50
N ALA A 470 7.09 25.65 -20.96
CA ALA A 470 8.42 26.19 -20.64
C ALA A 470 9.55 25.54 -21.46
N GLY A 471 9.25 24.57 -22.31
CA GLY A 471 10.24 23.72 -22.97
C GLY A 471 11.01 22.83 -21.99
N ALA A 472 12.19 22.36 -22.41
CA ALA A 472 13.10 21.56 -21.58
C ALA A 472 13.54 22.29 -20.29
N HIS A 473 13.57 21.60 -19.15
CA HIS A 473 14.12 22.18 -17.92
C HIS A 473 15.60 22.61 -18.09
N HIS A 474 16.05 23.63 -17.34
CA HIS A 474 17.45 24.09 -17.33
C HIS A 474 18.43 23.12 -16.63
N ARG A 475 17.92 21.98 -16.14
CA ARG A 475 18.69 20.93 -15.48
C ARG A 475 18.29 19.60 -16.10
N CYS A 476 19.27 18.75 -16.34
CA CYS A 476 19.02 17.39 -16.80
C CYS A 476 18.25 16.58 -15.74
N ARG A 477 17.64 15.47 -16.16
CA ARG A 477 16.87 14.55 -15.31
C ARG A 477 17.68 14.02 -14.14
N VAL A 478 18.99 13.80 -14.30
CA VAL A 478 19.89 13.35 -13.22
C VAL A 478 19.99 14.42 -12.13
N CYS A 479 20.43 15.63 -12.48
CA CYS A 479 20.54 16.75 -11.55
C CYS A 479 19.19 17.14 -10.91
N MET A 480 18.08 17.01 -11.64
CA MET A 480 16.74 17.21 -11.10
C MET A 480 16.37 16.15 -10.05
N ARG A 481 16.74 14.88 -10.28
CA ARG A 481 16.53 13.80 -9.32
C ARG A 481 17.36 14.04 -8.06
N GLU A 482 18.65 14.34 -8.19
CA GLU A 482 19.53 14.66 -7.05
C GLU A 482 19.03 15.85 -6.24
N LEU A 483 18.65 16.94 -6.90
CA LEU A 483 18.06 18.10 -6.22
C LEU A 483 16.76 17.71 -5.50
N SER A 484 15.90 16.95 -6.15
CA SER A 484 14.69 16.44 -5.51
C SER A 484 15.03 15.53 -4.34
N GLN A 485 16.13 14.77 -4.40
CA GLN A 485 16.56 13.91 -3.30
C GLN A 485 17.02 14.74 -2.10
N VAL A 486 17.94 15.68 -2.31
CA VAL A 486 18.41 16.62 -1.28
C VAL A 486 17.26 17.44 -0.69
N ARG A 487 16.28 17.84 -1.52
CA ARG A 487 15.10 18.55 -1.03
C ARG A 487 14.21 17.64 -0.17
N CYS A 488 14.00 16.40 -0.60
CA CYS A 488 13.12 15.46 0.12
C CYS A 488 13.81 14.76 1.29
N SER A 489 15.13 14.89 1.47
CA SER A 489 15.83 14.40 2.66
C SER A 489 15.74 15.36 3.84
N ARG A 490 15.32 16.61 3.61
CA ARG A 490 14.99 17.57 4.67
C ARG A 490 13.52 17.46 5.04
N LEU A 491 13.21 17.57 6.34
CA LEU A 491 11.85 17.47 6.87
C LEU A 491 10.87 18.39 6.12
N ARG A 492 11.20 19.69 6.00
CA ARG A 492 10.36 20.67 5.27
C ARG A 492 10.04 20.24 3.85
N GLY A 493 11.06 19.84 3.09
CA GLY A 493 10.89 19.51 1.67
C GLY A 493 10.15 18.20 1.45
N HIS A 494 10.29 17.24 2.38
CA HIS A 494 9.48 16.02 2.44
C HIS A 494 8.01 16.33 2.73
N LEU A 495 7.71 17.09 3.80
CA LEU A 495 6.34 17.45 4.18
C LEU A 495 5.63 18.28 3.10
N GLN A 496 6.33 19.25 2.48
CA GLN A 496 5.79 20.00 1.35
C GLN A 496 5.43 19.11 0.16
N LYS A 497 6.21 18.05 -0.08
CA LYS A 497 5.88 17.06 -1.11
C LYS A 497 4.63 16.27 -0.73
N CYS A 498 4.54 15.78 0.51
CA CYS A 498 3.34 15.11 1.01
C CYS A 498 2.08 15.98 0.88
N LEU A 499 2.16 17.26 1.25
CA LEU A 499 1.08 18.23 1.11
C LEU A 499 0.69 18.47 -0.35
N CYS A 500 1.66 18.62 -1.25
CA CYS A 500 1.40 18.76 -2.68
C CYS A 500 0.67 17.52 -3.26
N ASP A 501 1.12 16.33 -2.87
CA ASP A 501 0.50 15.07 -3.30
C ASP A 501 -0.89 14.89 -2.69
N ALA A 502 -1.10 15.26 -1.43
CA ALA A 502 -2.41 15.29 -0.77
C ALA A 502 -3.37 16.27 -1.47
N LYS A 503 -2.94 17.49 -1.79
CA LYS A 503 -3.73 18.49 -2.51
C LYS A 503 -4.18 18.01 -3.88
N LYS A 504 -3.28 17.37 -4.65
CA LYS A 504 -3.63 16.76 -5.95
C LYS A 504 -4.67 15.65 -5.80
N ARG A 505 -4.52 14.80 -4.77
CA ARG A 505 -5.46 13.71 -4.48
C ARG A 505 -6.84 14.26 -4.06
N ALA A 506 -6.88 15.31 -3.25
CA ALA A 506 -8.11 16.01 -2.85
C ALA A 506 -8.83 16.59 -4.07
N ALA A 507 -8.11 17.36 -4.90
CA ALA A 507 -8.65 17.98 -6.11
C ALA A 507 -9.21 16.94 -7.09
N LYS A 508 -8.50 15.82 -7.31
CA LYS A 508 -8.96 14.71 -8.17
C LYS A 508 -10.28 14.10 -7.69
N ARG A 509 -10.55 14.15 -6.38
CA ARG A 509 -11.76 13.59 -5.77
C ARG A 509 -12.83 14.64 -5.49
N GLY A 510 -12.58 15.92 -5.79
CA GLY A 510 -13.47 17.02 -5.42
C GLY A 510 -13.62 17.21 -3.90
N GLN A 511 -12.58 16.85 -3.12
CA GLN A 511 -12.60 16.95 -1.66
C GLN A 511 -11.87 18.22 -1.19
N GLU A 512 -12.25 18.70 0.00
CA GLU A 512 -11.63 19.85 0.65
C GLU A 512 -10.12 19.61 0.93
N PHE A 513 -9.36 20.69 0.88
CA PHE A 513 -7.96 20.72 1.28
C PHE A 513 -7.68 22.06 1.97
N SER A 514 -7.61 22.05 3.30
CA SER A 514 -7.24 23.19 4.14
C SER A 514 -5.88 23.01 4.83
N LEU A 515 -5.36 21.78 4.84
CA LEU A 515 -4.12 21.42 5.55
C LEU A 515 -2.88 22.22 5.10
N THR A 516 -2.18 22.79 6.08
CA THR A 516 -0.99 23.64 5.93
C THR A 516 0.27 22.95 6.41
N LEU A 517 1.45 23.53 6.12
CA LEU A 517 2.72 23.01 6.62
C LEU A 517 2.87 23.19 8.14
N ALA A 518 2.30 24.26 8.71
CA ALA A 518 2.39 24.51 10.15
C ALA A 518 1.63 23.43 10.92
N GLU A 519 0.39 23.15 10.54
CA GLU A 519 -0.44 22.10 11.14
C GLU A 519 0.21 20.71 11.01
N VAL A 520 0.82 20.39 9.88
CA VAL A 520 1.54 19.11 9.72
C VAL A 520 2.79 19.02 10.60
N LEU A 521 3.51 20.12 10.83
CA LEU A 521 4.63 20.14 11.77
C LEU A 521 4.14 20.00 13.22
N GLU A 522 3.02 20.63 13.55
CA GLU A 522 2.37 20.49 14.85
C GLU A 522 1.91 19.05 15.10
N MET A 523 1.29 18.38 14.11
CA MET A 523 0.98 16.94 14.20
C MET A 523 2.23 16.10 14.48
N LEU A 524 3.36 16.39 13.81
CA LEU A 524 4.60 15.63 14.01
C LEU A 524 5.17 15.81 15.42
N GLU A 525 5.07 17.03 15.95
CA GLU A 525 5.47 17.40 17.31
C GLU A 525 4.57 16.72 18.34
N GLN A 526 3.24 16.83 18.19
CA GLN A 526 2.23 16.18 19.04
C GLN A 526 2.37 14.65 19.04
N GLN A 527 2.70 14.06 17.90
CA GLN A 527 2.95 12.62 17.78
C GLN A 527 4.37 12.19 18.21
N GLY A 528 5.23 13.13 18.65
CA GLY A 528 6.60 12.83 19.07
C GLY A 528 7.45 12.15 17.98
N GLY A 529 7.19 12.45 16.71
CA GLY A 529 7.91 11.83 15.59
C GLY A 529 7.50 10.38 15.28
N ARG A 530 6.39 9.88 15.83
CA ARG A 530 5.95 8.48 15.70
C ARG A 530 4.69 8.33 14.85
N CYS A 531 4.49 7.13 14.31
CA CYS A 531 3.32 6.76 13.53
C CYS A 531 2.06 6.77 14.42
N TYR A 532 1.01 7.47 14.00
CA TYR A 532 -0.22 7.61 14.79
C TYR A 532 -0.89 6.29 15.17
N TYR A 533 -0.80 5.26 14.32
CA TYR A 533 -1.43 3.96 14.59
C TYR A 533 -0.55 3.00 15.38
N SER A 534 0.75 3.00 15.10
CA SER A 534 1.64 1.92 15.49
C SER A 534 2.85 2.36 16.29
N ASP A 535 2.99 3.65 16.59
CA ASP A 535 4.09 4.24 17.35
C ASP A 535 5.51 3.96 16.84
N VAL A 536 5.65 3.37 15.65
CA VAL A 536 6.94 3.20 15.00
C VAL A 536 7.53 4.57 14.63
N PRO A 537 8.84 4.79 14.82
CA PRO A 537 9.51 6.03 14.42
C PRO A 537 9.32 6.35 12.94
N LEU A 538 8.93 7.59 12.64
CA LEU A 538 8.71 8.02 11.26
C LEU A 538 10.02 8.47 10.59
N ASN A 539 10.36 7.84 9.47
CA ASN A 539 11.51 8.24 8.67
C ASN A 539 11.13 9.31 7.63
N TYR A 540 11.85 10.42 7.63
CA TYR A 540 11.73 11.46 6.60
C TYR A 540 13.07 11.87 5.96
N LYS A 541 14.20 11.36 6.48
CA LYS A 541 15.54 11.72 6.00
C LYS A 541 15.95 10.90 4.79
N GLN A 542 15.55 9.64 4.75
CA GLN A 542 15.96 8.70 3.72
C GLN A 542 14.82 8.43 2.75
N ILE A 543 15.09 8.63 1.47
CA ILE A 543 14.14 8.33 0.40
C ILE A 543 14.15 6.82 0.19
N HIS A 544 12.96 6.23 0.13
CA HIS A 544 12.78 4.78 0.06
C HIS A 544 13.23 4.03 1.32
N ALA A 545 13.38 4.69 2.47
CA ALA A 545 13.52 3.98 3.74
C ALA A 545 12.19 3.35 4.18
N PRO A 546 12.24 2.28 5.00
CA PRO A 546 11.05 1.78 5.70
C PRO A 546 10.53 2.85 6.66
N TRP A 547 9.26 2.72 7.03
CA TRP A 547 8.56 3.58 8.01
C TRP A 547 8.50 5.05 7.59
N ARG A 548 8.49 5.29 6.27
CA ARG A 548 8.54 6.66 5.74
C ARG A 548 7.27 7.42 6.08
N LEU A 549 7.42 8.65 6.59
CA LEU A 549 6.31 9.54 6.93
C LEU A 549 5.38 9.79 5.73
N SER A 550 4.07 9.64 5.96
CA SER A 550 2.98 9.95 5.04
C SER A 550 1.81 10.62 5.79
N ILE A 551 0.99 11.39 5.06
CA ILE A 551 -0.27 11.96 5.57
C ILE A 551 -1.41 11.00 5.25
N GLU A 552 -2.17 10.61 6.28
CA GLU A 552 -3.36 9.76 6.18
C GLU A 552 -4.58 10.48 6.74
N ARG A 553 -5.74 10.16 6.17
CA ARG A 553 -7.02 10.67 6.64
C ARG A 553 -7.66 9.67 7.58
N LEU A 554 -8.24 10.13 8.68
CA LEU A 554 -8.99 9.28 9.61
C LEU A 554 -10.31 8.84 8.98
N ASP A 555 -11.06 9.78 8.41
CA ASP A 555 -12.23 9.51 7.56
C ASP A 555 -11.96 9.87 6.09
N ASN A 556 -12.11 8.88 5.23
CA ASN A 556 -11.98 9.04 3.78
C ASN A 556 -13.11 9.86 3.13
N SER A 557 -14.24 10.05 3.82
CA SER A 557 -15.35 10.90 3.36
C SER A 557 -15.01 12.40 3.47
N ILE A 558 -14.21 12.76 4.48
CA ILE A 558 -13.75 14.13 4.74
C ILE A 558 -12.47 14.43 3.93
N GLY A 559 -12.26 15.71 3.63
CA GLY A 559 -11.07 16.23 2.95
C GLY A 559 -9.80 16.12 3.79
N TYR A 560 -8.75 16.82 3.35
CA TYR A 560 -7.51 16.94 4.10
C TYR A 560 -7.56 18.21 4.96
N THR A 561 -7.97 18.06 6.21
CA THR A 561 -8.02 19.11 7.25
C THR A 561 -7.13 18.70 8.43
N ALA A 562 -6.82 19.64 9.33
CA ALA A 562 -5.98 19.36 10.51
C ALA A 562 -6.62 18.30 11.43
N GLU A 563 -7.95 18.31 11.55
CA GLU A 563 -8.72 17.45 12.46
C GLU A 563 -8.93 16.04 11.89
N ASN A 564 -8.89 15.90 10.56
CA ASN A 564 -9.12 14.63 9.87
C ASN A 564 -7.81 13.98 9.38
N CYS A 565 -6.64 14.57 9.63
CA CYS A 565 -5.37 14.04 9.16
C CYS A 565 -4.43 13.68 10.32
N VAL A 566 -3.66 12.62 10.10
CA VAL A 566 -2.60 12.15 11.01
C VAL A 566 -1.37 11.76 10.22
N LEU A 567 -0.23 11.66 10.90
CA LEU A 567 1.02 11.19 10.28
C LEU A 567 1.24 9.72 10.58
N ILE A 568 1.49 8.95 9.53
CA ILE A 568 1.69 7.51 9.61
C ILE A 568 2.94 7.09 8.86
N ALA A 569 3.44 5.89 9.18
CA ALA A 569 4.38 5.21 8.31
C ALA A 569 3.67 4.77 7.02
N ILE A 570 4.32 4.91 5.87
CA ILE A 570 3.73 4.64 4.55
C ILE A 570 3.24 3.19 4.42
N GLU A 571 3.85 2.26 5.14
CA GLU A 571 3.43 0.86 5.28
C GLU A 571 1.96 0.72 5.70
N PHE A 572 1.46 1.65 6.52
CA PHE A 572 0.08 1.67 7.01
C PHE A 572 -0.87 2.48 6.09
N ASN A 573 -0.38 3.02 4.98
CA ASN A 573 -1.18 3.78 4.01
C ASN A 573 -1.79 2.86 2.95
N THR A 574 -2.75 2.05 3.39
CA THR A 574 -3.40 1.05 2.54
C THR A 574 -4.59 1.67 1.81
N ALA A 575 -4.67 1.48 0.49
CA ALA A 575 -5.77 2.03 -0.29
C ALA A 575 -7.10 1.31 0.04
N ASP A 576 -8.02 2.04 0.66
CA ASP A 576 -9.39 1.55 0.85
C ASP A 576 -10.27 1.88 -0.37
N HIS A 577 -10.59 0.85 -1.15
CA HIS A 577 -11.51 0.95 -2.28
C HIS A 577 -12.95 0.59 -1.94
N SER A 578 -13.22 0.13 -0.71
CA SER A 578 -14.56 -0.29 -0.31
C SER A 578 -15.53 0.89 -0.30
N ARG A 579 -15.19 2.02 0.32
CA ARG A 579 -16.15 3.12 0.56
C ARG A 579 -16.65 3.84 -0.71
N ASN A 580 -15.79 4.08 -1.68
CA ASN A 580 -16.15 4.91 -2.85
C ASN A 580 -16.85 4.14 -3.98
N ASN A 581 -16.66 2.83 -4.05
CA ASN A 581 -17.12 1.99 -5.17
C ASN A 581 -17.73 0.66 -4.70
N ALA A 582 -18.16 0.57 -3.44
CA ALA A 582 -18.76 -0.64 -2.91
C ALA A 582 -20.01 -1.00 -3.69
N VAL A 583 -19.86 -1.98 -4.58
CA VAL A 583 -20.99 -2.68 -5.17
C VAL A 583 -21.63 -3.57 -4.12
N THR A 584 -20.85 -4.11 -3.19
CA THR A 584 -21.23 -5.02 -2.09
C THR A 584 -21.40 -4.27 -0.78
N GLU A 585 -22.11 -4.89 0.18
CA GLU A 585 -22.08 -4.45 1.59
C GLU A 585 -20.64 -4.26 2.07
N VAL A 586 -20.44 -3.29 2.97
CA VAL A 586 -19.15 -2.96 3.58
C VAL A 586 -19.21 -3.46 5.02
N PHE A 587 -18.47 -4.52 5.33
CA PHE A 587 -18.42 -5.12 6.67
C PHE A 587 -17.26 -4.58 7.51
N GLY A 588 -16.32 -3.89 6.86
CA GLY A 588 -15.13 -3.30 7.46
C GLY A 588 -14.39 -2.45 6.43
N THR A 589 -13.16 -2.11 6.76
CA THR A 589 -12.27 -1.34 5.88
C THR A 589 -10.89 -1.98 5.91
N ALA A 590 -10.13 -1.90 4.81
CA ALA A 590 -8.71 -2.27 4.80
C ALA A 590 -7.80 -1.17 5.38
N GLN A 591 -8.37 -0.02 5.74
CA GLN A 591 -7.64 1.07 6.39
C GLN A 591 -7.15 0.62 7.76
N TRP A 592 -5.91 0.97 8.10
CA TRP A 592 -5.36 0.72 9.42
C TRP A 592 -6.03 1.59 10.49
N SER A 593 -6.15 1.03 11.68
CA SER A 593 -6.61 1.72 12.89
C SER A 593 -5.76 1.24 14.06
N ARG A 594 -5.84 1.94 15.20
CA ARG A 594 -5.13 1.51 16.42
C ARG A 594 -5.62 0.15 16.90
N GLU A 595 -6.92 -0.13 16.81
CA GLU A 595 -7.50 -1.42 17.18
C GLU A 595 -6.94 -2.57 16.35
N LYS A 596 -6.62 -2.34 15.08
CA LYS A 596 -5.96 -3.36 14.26
C LYS A 596 -4.50 -3.56 14.59
N VAL A 597 -3.77 -2.48 14.88
CA VAL A 597 -2.39 -2.58 15.35
C VAL A 597 -2.36 -3.37 16.66
N GLU A 598 -3.20 -2.99 17.60
CA GLU A 598 -3.41 -3.67 18.87
C GLU A 598 -3.76 -5.15 18.69
N HIS A 599 -4.64 -5.46 17.73
CA HIS A 599 -4.99 -6.85 17.43
C HIS A 599 -3.79 -7.67 16.89
N VAL A 600 -2.95 -7.07 16.06
CA VAL A 600 -1.82 -7.77 15.40
C VAL A 600 -0.63 -7.94 16.35
N TRP A 601 -0.33 -6.91 17.14
CA TRP A 601 0.89 -6.86 17.96
C TRP A 601 0.64 -6.90 19.47
N GLY A 602 -0.62 -6.80 19.90
CA GLY A 602 -1.00 -6.75 21.31
C GLY A 602 -0.81 -5.35 21.92
N HIS A 603 -1.20 -5.24 23.20
CA HIS A 603 -1.07 -4.00 23.96
C HIS A 603 0.39 -3.76 24.31
N HIS A 604 1.12 -3.09 23.42
CA HIS A 604 2.43 -2.58 23.77
C HIS A 604 2.28 -1.37 24.69
N GLY A 605 2.05 -1.65 25.97
CA GLY A 605 2.57 -0.87 27.11
C GLY A 605 2.38 0.65 27.13
N TRP A 606 1.49 1.27 26.36
CA TRP A 606 1.31 2.72 26.45
C TRP A 606 0.77 3.14 27.83
N ALA A 607 0.03 2.26 28.50
CA ALA A 607 -0.53 2.50 29.82
C ALA A 607 0.49 2.36 30.98
N THR A 608 1.70 1.84 30.75
CA THR A 608 2.66 1.54 31.84
C THR A 608 3.83 2.52 31.95
N ALA A 609 3.95 3.51 31.06
CA ALA A 609 5.01 4.52 31.16
C ALA A 609 4.84 5.53 32.32
N GLY A 610 3.79 5.40 33.14
CA GLY A 610 3.60 6.13 34.40
C GLY A 610 3.62 5.25 35.67
N GLY A 611 3.87 3.95 35.56
CA GLY A 611 3.77 3.03 36.68
C GLY A 611 4.80 1.91 36.60
N LEU A 612 5.88 2.08 37.35
CA LEU A 612 6.81 1.01 37.71
C LEU A 612 6.01 -0.22 38.17
N ARG A 613 5.98 -1.28 37.37
CA ARG A 613 5.73 -2.64 37.85
C ARG A 613 6.93 -3.50 37.50
N VAL A 614 7.87 -3.50 38.43
CA VAL A 614 8.62 -4.70 38.80
C VAL A 614 7.59 -5.78 39.11
N THR A 615 7.60 -6.88 38.36
CA THR A 615 7.44 -8.26 38.86
C THR A 615 7.41 -9.22 37.67
N GLY A 616 8.32 -10.20 37.67
CA GLY A 616 8.10 -11.47 36.98
C GLY A 616 9.12 -11.86 35.91
N LEU A 617 10.42 -11.72 36.16
CA LEU A 617 11.33 -12.78 35.69
C LEU A 617 10.95 -14.03 36.47
N GLN A 618 10.44 -15.05 35.79
CA GLN A 618 10.44 -16.40 36.31
C GLN A 618 11.90 -16.84 36.36
N ASP A 619 12.47 -16.80 37.57
CA ASP A 619 13.66 -17.56 37.91
C ASP A 619 13.37 -19.04 37.66
N SER A 620 14.11 -19.61 36.71
CA SER A 620 14.36 -21.03 36.64
C SER A 620 15.25 -21.40 37.82
N THR A 621 14.65 -21.83 38.93
CA THR A 621 15.39 -22.37 40.06
C THR A 621 16.10 -23.65 39.64
N LEU A 622 17.42 -23.55 39.77
CA LEU A 622 18.39 -24.63 39.82
C LEU A 622 17.95 -25.76 40.74
N THR A 623 18.24 -26.97 40.28
CA THR A 623 18.34 -28.19 41.07
C THR A 623 19.35 -28.00 42.20
N GLU A 624 18.90 -28.02 43.45
CA GLU A 624 19.76 -28.27 44.60
C GLU A 624 19.45 -29.63 45.21
N GLU A 625 20.54 -30.29 45.59
CA GLU A 625 20.65 -31.68 46.02
C GLU A 625 20.07 -31.90 47.42
N VAL A 626 19.57 -33.11 47.63
CA VAL A 626 19.13 -33.67 48.91
C VAL A 626 20.34 -34.15 49.70
N PRO A 627 20.42 -33.87 51.01
CA PRO A 627 21.04 -34.79 51.94
C PRO A 627 20.04 -35.37 52.94
N SER A 628 20.20 -36.68 53.13
CA SER A 628 19.61 -37.54 54.13
C SER A 628 19.72 -37.02 55.56
N GLU A 629 18.73 -37.31 56.41
CA GLU A 629 18.94 -37.98 57.70
C GLU A 629 17.60 -38.39 58.36
N HIS A 630 17.52 -39.69 58.70
CA HIS A 630 16.58 -40.28 59.65
C HIS A 630 17.13 -40.06 61.08
N PRO A 631 16.28 -39.99 62.12
CA PRO A 631 16.04 -41.22 62.89
C PRO A 631 14.62 -41.41 63.46
N LEU A 632 14.40 -42.69 63.78
CA LEU A 632 13.27 -43.37 64.42
C LEU A 632 12.97 -42.91 65.87
N MET A 633 11.78 -43.35 66.35
CA MET A 633 11.27 -43.54 67.73
C MET A 633 10.02 -42.69 67.99
N ALA A 634 8.91 -43.13 68.60
CA ALA A 634 8.32 -44.42 68.98
C ALA A 634 6.88 -44.11 69.48
N THR A 635 6.07 -45.15 69.71
CA THR A 635 4.87 -45.23 70.58
C THR A 635 3.51 -44.63 70.14
N LEU A 636 2.63 -45.55 69.67
CA LEU A 636 1.26 -45.91 70.13
C LEU A 636 0.64 -45.14 71.33
N PRO A 637 -0.71 -45.04 71.48
CA PRO A 637 -1.64 -46.17 71.35
C PRO A 637 -3.02 -45.94 70.71
N ALA A 638 -3.70 -47.07 70.53
CA ALA A 638 -5.07 -47.28 70.05
C ALA A 638 -6.15 -47.12 71.14
N ALA A 639 -7.35 -46.72 70.73
CA ALA A 639 -8.70 -47.15 71.18
C ALA A 639 -9.74 -46.28 70.42
N VAL A 640 -10.51 -46.79 69.45
CA VAL A 640 -11.76 -47.57 69.57
C VAL A 640 -12.81 -46.89 70.46
N ILE A 641 -13.94 -46.48 69.86
CA ILE A 641 -15.32 -46.76 70.32
C ILE A 641 -16.28 -46.59 69.13
N THR A 642 -16.98 -47.71 68.84
CA THR A 642 -18.19 -47.97 68.02
C THR A 642 -18.28 -47.52 66.57
#